data_AF-A0AB39YVM0-F1
#
_entry.id   AF-A0AB39YVM0-F1
#
_cell.length_a   1.000
_cell.length_b   1.000
_cell.length_c   1.000
_cell.angle_alpha   90.00
_cell.angle_beta   90.00
_cell.angle_gamma   90.00
#
_symmetry.space_group_name_H-M   'P 1'
#
loop_
_entity.id
_entity.type
_entity.pdbx_description
1 polymer ?
#
loop_
_entity_poly.entity_id
_entity_poly.type
_entity_poly.pdbx_seq_one_letter_code
_entity_poly.pdbx_strand_id
1 'polypeptide(L)'
;MTTESLATKAHELAEQRALWRGQAASIPGLLGGKGVWVPLVLELVRQVGSERLIDLNAKPVLSFDAAEIEVRNGGASPKPDVASWREYYGFLRGLRLVKNGSLGLELTPKGLELVSDPTPHRLASIFAERIRLFTETLSEIAQEPLTIDDVDERIRRLYKTSWRSNGGTRSRMDWHDVLGLIEAVGNRRWQITTLGRTLLEDRLVVTPESFDYEHEPIVEIAEPPVEITALLAEFLTSTRTHESRSTYNIWVPSPPSSPNKVENLRTIINVALEKIGREELFSFISDAFSLRRSSVDSMLPFLRASGVLIEVGRGIYEATPAAKAWIESGDDLNFIRILHVNMRFVGEMIRAVKNDATRNEVYSEAAAYGLNTDKCRWIASFLLNTELIEEPRYGSLRSTPRGNALLAELPLAEVPALRGELSTPTHSGSQTTDGPPPALSTELARLSRDPQAAGHSPGRAFENAIRDVFLAMGFEARVISGSGDTDVLVKWRDPDGSPKTAIIEAKARSIGNVAHTDISDVALETHKNRHDANFVAVVGPAFSGETLKNMAYQREWVLLEAERLGHLAEASIALGLQPFEIGQVFLTPNGVTELDDGLAARRRELDIVKFVVVKLAEEEHETGEPLSARDISRDGRKTELAPSVEEIAVAIETVTQMQSDALRLVDTADDPKFATYVLGNVPAAARRLRALADALETRGTNSVE
;
A
#
# COMPACT_ATOMS: atom_id res chain seq x y z
N MET A 1 -37.98 3.42 36.17
CA MET A 1 -36.91 2.61 36.79
C MET A 1 -36.46 3.32 38.06
N THR A 2 -36.34 2.62 39.17
CA THR A 2 -35.77 3.16 40.42
C THR A 2 -34.27 3.47 40.23
N THR A 3 -33.70 4.37 41.02
CA THR A 3 -32.26 4.71 41.00
C THR A 3 -31.37 3.48 41.17
N GLU A 4 -31.81 2.52 41.98
CA GLU A 4 -31.14 1.23 42.19
C GLU A 4 -31.15 0.35 40.92
N SER A 5 -32.27 0.31 40.18
CA SER A 5 -32.38 -0.41 38.91
C SER A 5 -31.48 0.17 37.80
N LEU A 6 -31.25 1.49 37.82
CA LEU A 6 -30.34 2.16 36.88
C LEU A 6 -28.87 1.86 37.21
N ALA A 7 -28.51 1.84 38.50
CA ALA A 7 -27.16 1.50 38.94
C ALA A 7 -26.79 0.04 38.59
N THR A 8 -27.72 -0.91 38.79
CA THR A 8 -27.51 -2.31 38.41
C THR A 8 -27.33 -2.47 36.90
N LYS A 9 -28.17 -1.82 36.08
CA LYS A 9 -28.03 -1.86 34.62
C LYS A 9 -26.71 -1.24 34.16
N ALA A 10 -26.27 -0.13 34.76
CA ALA A 10 -25.00 0.51 34.43
C ALA A 10 -23.80 -0.40 34.75
N HIS A 11 -23.86 -1.13 35.87
CA HIS A 11 -22.84 -2.11 36.26
C HIS A 11 -22.78 -3.29 35.27
N GLU A 12 -23.93 -3.87 34.92
CA GLU A 12 -24.02 -4.98 33.96
C GLU A 12 -23.46 -4.58 32.58
N LEU A 13 -23.81 -3.39 32.07
CA LEU A 13 -23.25 -2.88 30.82
C LEU A 13 -21.73 -2.61 30.92
N ALA A 14 -21.22 -2.26 32.10
CA ALA A 14 -19.79 -2.09 32.32
C ALA A 14 -19.04 -3.44 32.28
N GLU A 15 -19.61 -4.50 32.87
CA GLU A 15 -19.08 -5.85 32.78
C GLU A 15 -19.09 -6.35 31.32
N GLN A 16 -20.17 -6.13 30.57
CA GLN A 16 -20.24 -6.46 29.14
C GLN A 16 -19.14 -5.74 28.34
N ARG A 17 -18.91 -4.44 28.59
CA ARG A 17 -17.82 -3.70 27.96
C ARG A 17 -16.43 -4.24 28.34
N ALA A 18 -16.23 -4.59 29.60
CA ALA A 18 -14.96 -5.16 30.07
C ALA A 18 -14.68 -6.51 29.40
N LEU A 19 -15.68 -7.38 29.33
CA LEU A 19 -15.61 -8.65 28.61
C LEU A 19 -15.24 -8.43 27.14
N TRP A 20 -15.97 -7.55 26.44
CA TRP A 20 -15.74 -7.24 25.04
C TRP A 20 -14.32 -6.72 24.76
N ARG A 21 -13.78 -5.84 25.62
CA ARG A 21 -12.40 -5.33 25.51
C ARG A 21 -11.36 -6.44 25.69
N GLY A 22 -11.63 -7.43 26.55
CA GLY A 22 -10.73 -8.56 26.81
C GLY A 22 -10.71 -9.65 25.74
N GLN A 23 -11.71 -9.68 24.85
CA GLN A 23 -11.86 -10.65 23.77
C GLN A 23 -11.14 -10.22 22.49
N ALA A 24 -10.57 -11.19 21.77
CA ALA A 24 -10.00 -11.03 20.45
C ALA A 24 -11.10 -10.97 19.37
N ALA A 25 -10.88 -10.16 18.34
CA ALA A 25 -11.90 -9.91 17.33
C ALA A 25 -11.95 -10.94 16.19
N SER A 26 -10.86 -11.67 15.97
CA SER A 26 -10.76 -12.73 14.96
C SER A 26 -10.46 -14.07 15.62
N ILE A 27 -11.01 -15.12 15.03
CA ILE A 27 -10.60 -16.49 15.31
C ILE A 27 -9.37 -16.76 14.43
N PRO A 28 -8.21 -17.12 15.00
CA PRO A 28 -7.06 -17.52 14.20
C PRO A 28 -7.42 -18.73 13.31
N GLY A 29 -6.82 -18.82 12.12
CA GLY A 29 -7.03 -19.98 11.26
C GLY A 29 -6.42 -21.25 11.87
N LEU A 30 -7.11 -22.38 11.73
CA LEU A 30 -6.61 -23.72 12.08
C LEU A 30 -6.54 -24.60 10.83
N LEU A 31 -5.36 -25.16 10.55
CA LEU A 31 -5.15 -26.08 9.43
C LEU A 31 -5.73 -27.47 9.73
N GLY A 32 -5.99 -28.28 8.69
CA GLY A 32 -6.43 -29.68 8.83
C GLY A 32 -7.90 -29.96 8.47
N GLY A 33 -8.71 -28.93 8.17
CA GLY A 33 -10.12 -29.11 7.80
C GLY A 33 -11.05 -29.27 9.01
N LYS A 34 -12.33 -28.97 8.81
CA LYS A 34 -13.30 -28.78 9.90
C LYS A 34 -13.52 -30.03 10.77
N GLY A 35 -13.47 -31.22 10.17
CA GLY A 35 -13.68 -32.49 10.88
C GLY A 35 -12.61 -32.80 11.94
N VAL A 36 -11.37 -32.32 11.76
CA VAL A 36 -10.25 -32.69 12.65
C VAL A 36 -9.95 -31.62 13.71
N TRP A 37 -10.57 -30.45 13.66
CA TRP A 37 -10.21 -29.30 14.50
C TRP A 37 -10.25 -29.59 15.99
N VAL A 38 -11.34 -30.18 16.50
CA VAL A 38 -11.48 -30.48 17.93
C VAL A 38 -10.45 -31.52 18.41
N PRO A 39 -10.36 -32.73 17.81
CA PRO A 39 -9.38 -33.72 18.26
C PRO A 39 -7.93 -33.22 18.10
N LEU A 40 -7.65 -32.43 17.06
CA LEU A 40 -6.35 -31.80 16.86
C LEU A 40 -5.99 -30.84 18.00
N VAL A 41 -6.88 -29.91 18.36
CA VAL A 41 -6.60 -28.94 19.43
C VAL A 41 -6.36 -29.65 20.77
N LEU A 42 -7.19 -30.64 21.11
CA LEU A 42 -7.03 -31.41 22.34
C LEU A 42 -5.69 -32.13 22.39
N GLU A 43 -5.30 -32.77 21.27
CA GLU A 43 -4.05 -33.52 21.18
C GLU A 43 -2.81 -32.60 21.23
N LEU A 44 -2.85 -31.45 20.54
CA LEU A 44 -1.77 -30.47 20.58
C LEU A 44 -1.55 -29.92 22.01
N VAL A 45 -2.64 -29.57 22.70
CA VAL A 45 -2.55 -29.05 24.08
C VAL A 45 -2.06 -30.14 25.04
N ARG A 46 -2.50 -31.40 24.86
CA ARG A 46 -2.01 -32.55 25.61
C ARG A 46 -0.48 -32.73 25.43
N GLN A 47 0.00 -32.67 24.19
CA GLN A 47 1.43 -32.81 23.89
C GLN A 47 2.27 -31.69 24.51
N VAL A 48 1.82 -30.43 24.43
CA VAL A 48 2.49 -29.30 25.12
C VAL A 48 2.53 -29.50 26.64
N GLY A 49 1.50 -30.14 27.22
CA GLY A 49 1.49 -30.48 28.64
C GLY A 49 2.45 -31.60 29.04
N SER A 50 2.77 -32.51 28.11
CA SER A 50 3.64 -33.68 28.37
C SER A 50 5.09 -33.51 27.91
N GLU A 51 5.34 -32.66 26.93
CA GLU A 51 6.67 -32.47 26.32
C GLU A 51 7.34 -31.21 26.85
N ARG A 52 8.59 -31.35 27.30
CA ARG A 52 9.33 -30.25 27.92
C ARG A 52 10.00 -29.31 26.89
N LEU A 53 10.21 -29.80 25.67
CA LEU A 53 10.89 -29.11 24.56
C LEU A 53 10.20 -29.51 23.25
N ILE A 54 9.49 -28.57 22.65
CA ILE A 54 8.85 -28.74 21.34
C ILE A 54 9.67 -27.98 20.29
N ASP A 55 10.15 -28.67 19.26
CA ASP A 55 10.70 -28.03 18.08
C ASP A 55 9.56 -27.47 17.23
N LEU A 56 9.51 -26.14 17.11
CA LEU A 56 8.50 -25.44 16.32
C LEU A 56 8.48 -25.86 14.84
N ASN A 57 9.61 -26.31 14.27
CA ASN A 57 9.67 -26.73 12.88
C ASN A 57 9.29 -28.20 12.68
N ALA A 58 9.18 -28.98 13.76
CA ALA A 58 8.72 -30.37 13.69
C ALA A 58 7.19 -30.46 13.52
N LYS A 59 6.74 -31.62 13.04
CA LYS A 59 5.32 -31.96 12.96
C LYS A 59 4.90 -32.72 14.24
N PRO A 60 3.74 -32.40 14.85
CA PRO A 60 3.21 -33.16 15.98
C PRO A 60 2.85 -34.58 15.56
N VAL A 61 3.00 -35.54 16.47
CA VAL A 61 2.62 -36.93 16.24
C VAL A 61 1.16 -37.10 16.65
N LEU A 62 0.24 -37.16 15.69
CA LEU A 62 -1.19 -37.30 16.00
C LEU A 62 -1.52 -38.75 16.38
N SER A 63 -2.34 -38.93 17.42
CA SER A 63 -2.82 -40.26 17.86
C SER A 63 -3.99 -40.79 17.03
N PHE A 64 -4.39 -40.06 15.98
CA PHE A 64 -5.50 -40.38 15.09
C PHE A 64 -5.08 -40.09 13.65
N ASP A 65 -5.67 -40.83 12.71
CA ASP A 65 -5.48 -40.55 11.29
C ASP A 65 -6.45 -39.44 10.84
N ALA A 66 -5.89 -38.28 10.48
CA ALA A 66 -6.66 -37.15 9.99
C ALA A 66 -7.36 -37.44 8.64
N ALA A 67 -6.85 -38.39 7.84
CA ALA A 67 -7.42 -38.78 6.56
C ALA A 67 -8.63 -39.71 6.69
N GLU A 68 -8.78 -40.40 7.83
CA GLU A 68 -9.90 -41.31 8.11
C GLU A 68 -11.10 -40.61 8.76
N ILE A 69 -10.98 -39.32 9.12
CA ILE A 69 -12.07 -38.54 9.72
C ILE A 69 -13.07 -38.10 8.64
N GLU A 70 -14.34 -38.45 8.84
CA GLU A 70 -15.44 -38.09 7.93
C GLU A 70 -15.51 -36.59 7.65
N VAL A 71 -15.70 -36.24 6.38
CA VAL A 71 -15.87 -34.86 5.93
C VAL A 71 -17.24 -34.36 6.40
N ARG A 72 -17.25 -33.39 7.32
CA ARG A 72 -18.48 -32.68 7.71
C ARG A 72 -18.99 -31.80 6.56
N ASN A 73 -20.31 -31.70 6.43
CA ASN A 73 -20.99 -30.90 5.40
C ASN A 73 -20.42 -29.48 5.28
N GLY A 74 -19.94 -29.12 4.08
CA GLY A 74 -19.41 -27.79 3.76
C GLY A 74 -17.95 -27.53 4.17
N GLY A 75 -17.25 -28.53 4.74
CA GLY A 75 -15.81 -28.45 5.03
C GLY A 75 -14.93 -28.90 3.85
N ALA A 76 -13.74 -28.30 3.72
CA ALA A 76 -12.70 -28.86 2.85
C ALA A 76 -12.20 -30.20 3.44
N SER A 77 -11.88 -31.16 2.57
CA SER A 77 -11.26 -32.41 2.99
C SER A 77 -9.97 -32.11 3.78
N PRO A 78 -9.71 -32.85 4.88
CA PRO A 78 -8.45 -32.74 5.59
C PRO A 78 -7.27 -32.89 4.63
N LYS A 79 -6.26 -32.03 4.74
CA LYS A 79 -5.00 -32.27 4.03
C LYS A 79 -4.33 -33.50 4.67
N PRO A 80 -3.78 -34.43 3.88
CA PRO A 80 -3.13 -35.63 4.44
C PRO A 80 -1.88 -35.29 5.26
N ASP A 81 -1.21 -34.17 4.94
CA ASP A 81 -0.01 -33.73 5.66
C ASP A 81 -0.34 -32.90 6.91
N VAL A 82 0.08 -33.42 8.06
CA VAL A 82 0.08 -32.69 9.33
C VAL A 82 1.00 -31.47 9.23
N ALA A 83 0.50 -30.29 9.64
CA ALA A 83 1.28 -29.06 9.68
C ALA A 83 2.29 -29.04 10.85
N SER A 84 3.28 -28.17 10.78
CA SER A 84 4.28 -27.99 11.83
C SER A 84 3.71 -27.30 13.08
N TRP A 85 4.40 -27.45 14.22
CA TRP A 85 4.10 -26.73 15.46
C TRP A 85 4.07 -25.21 15.26
N ARG A 86 4.95 -24.65 14.42
CA ARG A 86 5.00 -23.23 14.07
C ARG A 86 3.72 -22.75 13.40
N GLU A 87 3.13 -23.58 12.55
CA GLU A 87 1.88 -23.27 11.84
C GLU A 87 0.68 -23.33 12.78
N TYR A 88 0.64 -24.29 13.72
CA TYR A 88 -0.43 -24.36 14.73
C TYR A 88 -0.29 -23.34 15.87
N TYR A 89 0.92 -22.85 16.11
CA TYR A 89 1.23 -21.94 17.21
C TYR A 89 0.33 -20.70 17.23
N GLY A 90 0.07 -20.10 16.06
CA GLY A 90 -0.78 -18.90 15.97
C GLY A 90 -2.18 -19.11 16.54
N PHE A 91 -2.77 -20.29 16.29
CA PHE A 91 -4.07 -20.66 16.82
C PHE A 91 -4.05 -20.92 18.33
N LEU A 92 -3.15 -21.79 18.79
CA LEU A 92 -3.04 -22.16 20.21
C LEU A 92 -2.77 -20.94 21.09
N ARG A 93 -1.89 -20.04 20.62
CA ARG A 93 -1.57 -18.79 21.32
C ARG A 93 -2.74 -17.82 21.29
N GLY A 94 -3.46 -17.71 20.17
CA GLY A 94 -4.59 -16.80 20.03
C GLY A 94 -5.73 -17.09 21.02
N LEU A 95 -5.99 -18.38 21.28
CA LEU A 95 -6.92 -18.82 22.33
C LEU A 95 -6.32 -18.78 23.75
N ARG A 96 -5.07 -18.32 23.89
CA ARG A 96 -4.29 -18.34 25.14
C ARG A 96 -4.20 -19.74 25.75
N LEU A 97 -4.09 -20.80 24.96
CA LEU A 97 -3.86 -22.16 25.46
C LEU A 97 -2.37 -22.37 25.79
N VAL A 98 -1.49 -21.72 25.03
CA VAL A 98 -0.02 -21.83 25.16
C VAL A 98 0.66 -20.47 25.19
N LYS A 99 1.87 -20.41 25.74
CA LYS A 99 2.77 -19.26 25.75
C LYS A 99 4.22 -19.70 25.46
N ASN A 100 5.09 -18.77 25.08
CA ASN A 100 6.52 -19.02 25.02
C ASN A 100 7.10 -18.97 26.44
N GLY A 101 7.74 -20.06 26.85
CA GLY A 101 8.54 -20.19 28.07
C GLY A 101 10.03 -20.14 27.78
N SER A 102 10.83 -20.25 28.84
CA SER A 102 12.30 -20.22 28.76
C SER A 102 12.89 -21.47 28.08
N LEU A 103 12.16 -22.58 28.09
CA LEU A 103 12.58 -23.88 27.56
C LEU A 103 11.73 -24.37 26.38
N GLY A 104 10.82 -23.55 25.85
CA GLY A 104 9.94 -23.94 24.75
C GLY A 104 8.49 -23.48 24.96
N LEU A 105 7.55 -24.19 24.32
CA LEU A 105 6.12 -23.95 24.50
C LEU A 105 5.65 -24.43 25.87
N GLU A 106 4.92 -23.59 26.59
CA GLU A 106 4.33 -23.91 27.90
C GLU A 106 2.81 -23.72 27.86
N LEU A 107 2.08 -24.52 28.63
CA LEU A 107 0.66 -24.31 28.86
C LEU A 107 0.42 -23.04 29.69
N THR A 108 -0.64 -22.33 29.36
CA THR A 108 -1.21 -21.29 30.24
C THR A 108 -2.16 -21.94 31.26
N PRO A 109 -2.69 -21.18 32.24
CA PRO A 109 -3.79 -21.67 33.08
C PRO A 109 -4.98 -22.21 32.27
N LYS A 110 -5.35 -21.55 31.16
CA LYS A 110 -6.43 -22.00 30.26
C LYS A 110 -6.08 -23.27 29.50
N GLY A 111 -4.82 -23.43 29.10
CA GLY A 111 -4.31 -24.68 28.54
C GLY A 111 -4.42 -25.83 29.54
N LEU A 112 -4.04 -25.60 30.80
CA LEU A 112 -4.15 -26.59 31.88
C LEU A 112 -5.61 -26.96 32.20
N GLU A 113 -6.53 -25.98 32.17
CA GLU A 113 -7.97 -26.24 32.29
C GLU A 113 -8.44 -27.20 31.19
N LEU A 114 -8.02 -26.99 29.94
CA LEU A 114 -8.41 -27.85 28.81
C LEU A 114 -7.75 -29.23 28.86
N VAL A 115 -6.51 -29.37 29.37
CA VAL A 115 -5.91 -30.69 29.63
C VAL A 115 -6.69 -31.45 30.69
N SER A 116 -7.14 -30.77 31.74
CA SER A 116 -7.85 -31.37 32.87
C SER A 116 -9.29 -31.78 32.51
N ASP A 117 -9.92 -31.07 31.57
CA ASP A 117 -11.26 -31.33 31.04
C ASP A 117 -11.22 -31.28 29.50
N PRO A 118 -10.76 -32.36 28.83
CA PRO A 118 -10.52 -32.38 27.39
C PRO A 118 -11.83 -32.61 26.60
N THR A 119 -12.84 -31.77 26.84
CA THR A 119 -14.16 -31.86 26.22
C THR A 119 -14.39 -30.74 25.20
N PRO A 120 -15.21 -30.96 24.15
CA PRO A 120 -15.63 -29.89 23.24
C PRO A 120 -16.31 -28.73 23.98
N HIS A 121 -17.06 -29.02 25.06
CA HIS A 121 -17.71 -28.00 25.88
C HIS A 121 -16.70 -27.09 26.59
N ARG A 122 -15.61 -27.64 27.15
CA ARG A 122 -14.54 -26.84 27.76
C ARG A 122 -13.87 -25.95 26.72
N LEU A 123 -13.59 -26.48 25.53
CA LEU A 123 -13.04 -25.69 24.44
C LEU A 123 -14.01 -24.56 24.01
N ALA A 124 -15.31 -24.85 23.91
CA ALA A 124 -16.34 -23.85 23.63
C ALA A 124 -16.40 -22.72 24.68
N SER A 125 -16.26 -23.07 25.95
CA SER A 125 -16.15 -22.10 27.05
C SER A 125 -14.95 -21.16 26.88
N ILE A 126 -13.80 -21.70 26.46
CA ILE A 126 -12.61 -20.89 26.17
C ILE A 126 -12.86 -19.96 24.98
N PHE A 127 -13.53 -20.44 23.92
CA PHE A 127 -13.92 -19.57 22.80
C PHE A 127 -14.83 -18.42 23.24
N ALA A 128 -15.88 -18.71 24.02
CA ALA A 128 -16.81 -17.69 24.53
C ALA A 128 -16.11 -16.61 25.37
N GLU A 129 -15.12 -16.97 26.18
CA GLU A 129 -14.34 -16.02 26.99
C GLU A 129 -13.35 -15.19 26.17
N ARG A 130 -12.90 -15.70 25.02
CA ARG A 130 -11.74 -15.17 24.30
C ARG A 130 -12.06 -14.54 22.96
N ILE A 131 -13.19 -14.85 22.34
CA ILE A 131 -13.52 -14.45 20.97
C ILE A 131 -14.79 -13.61 20.96
N ARG A 132 -14.68 -12.37 20.45
CA ARG A 132 -15.84 -11.49 20.27
C ARG A 132 -16.83 -12.11 19.32
N LEU A 133 -18.11 -11.89 19.55
CA LEU A 133 -19.21 -12.37 18.70
C LEU A 133 -19.33 -13.89 18.65
N PHE A 134 -18.64 -14.65 19.51
CA PHE A 134 -18.82 -16.10 19.57
C PHE A 134 -20.18 -16.41 20.24
N THR A 135 -20.33 -15.99 21.49
CA THR A 135 -21.56 -16.15 22.28
C THR A 135 -22.74 -15.38 21.66
N GLU A 136 -22.49 -14.18 21.14
CA GLU A 136 -23.52 -13.35 20.52
C GLU A 136 -24.08 -14.00 19.24
N THR A 137 -23.20 -14.59 18.41
CA THR A 137 -23.65 -15.37 17.22
C THR A 137 -24.48 -16.58 17.63
N LEU A 138 -24.09 -17.27 18.71
CA LEU A 138 -24.85 -18.42 19.21
C LEU A 138 -26.22 -17.98 19.77
N SER A 139 -26.28 -16.82 20.44
CA SER A 139 -27.51 -16.22 20.95
C SER A 139 -28.51 -15.86 19.84
N GLU A 140 -28.04 -15.39 18.68
CA GLU A 140 -28.93 -15.13 17.53
C GLU A 140 -29.53 -16.43 16.98
N ILE A 141 -28.74 -17.51 16.89
CA ILE A 141 -29.20 -18.84 16.44
C ILE A 141 -30.14 -19.49 17.48
N ALA A 142 -30.03 -19.11 18.76
CA ALA A 142 -30.90 -19.61 19.82
C ALA A 142 -32.37 -19.17 19.67
N GLN A 143 -32.60 -18.04 18.99
CA GLN A 143 -33.92 -17.46 18.81
C GLN A 143 -34.74 -18.25 17.78
N GLU A 144 -34.12 -18.66 16.67
CA GLU A 144 -34.75 -19.46 15.62
C GLU A 144 -33.70 -20.11 14.70
N PRO A 145 -34.07 -21.12 13.89
CA PRO A 145 -33.14 -21.70 12.91
C PRO A 145 -32.80 -20.73 11.76
N LEU A 146 -31.51 -20.39 11.63
CA LEU A 146 -31.01 -19.37 10.71
C LEU A 146 -29.98 -19.92 9.71
N THR A 147 -29.90 -19.31 8.53
CA THR A 147 -28.79 -19.53 7.60
C THR A 147 -27.57 -18.68 8.00
N ILE A 148 -26.39 -18.99 7.44
CA ILE A 148 -25.18 -18.15 7.66
C ILE A 148 -25.41 -16.70 7.24
N ASP A 149 -26.15 -16.46 6.16
CA ASP A 149 -26.37 -15.12 5.63
C ASP A 149 -27.35 -14.33 6.52
N ASP A 150 -28.40 -14.99 7.05
CA ASP A 150 -29.31 -14.37 8.01
C ASP A 150 -28.57 -13.94 9.30
N VAL A 151 -27.70 -14.82 9.81
CA VAL A 151 -26.88 -14.51 11.00
C VAL A 151 -25.91 -13.36 10.69
N ASP A 152 -25.27 -13.35 9.52
CA ASP A 152 -24.32 -12.31 9.13
C ASP A 152 -25.00 -10.94 9.05
N GLU A 153 -26.21 -10.87 8.45
CA GLU A 153 -27.02 -9.66 8.40
C GLU A 153 -27.35 -9.14 9.80
N ARG A 154 -27.82 -10.02 10.71
CA ARG A 154 -28.15 -9.63 12.09
C ARG A 154 -26.93 -9.13 12.85
N ILE A 155 -25.82 -9.86 12.80
CA ILE A 155 -24.60 -9.49 13.52
C ILE A 155 -24.03 -8.17 12.99
N ARG A 156 -24.03 -7.95 11.67
CA ARG A 156 -23.63 -6.67 11.07
C ARG A 156 -24.51 -5.52 11.53
N ARG A 157 -25.84 -5.72 11.54
CA ARG A 157 -26.80 -4.69 11.95
C ARG A 157 -26.65 -4.33 13.42
N LEU A 158 -26.58 -5.33 14.30
CA LEU A 158 -26.55 -5.15 15.75
C LEU A 158 -25.18 -4.62 16.24
N TYR A 159 -24.09 -5.19 15.74
CA TYR A 159 -22.73 -4.92 16.23
C TYR A 159 -21.89 -4.06 15.28
N LYS A 160 -22.45 -3.61 14.15
CA LYS A 160 -21.81 -2.72 13.17
C LYS A 160 -20.45 -3.23 12.69
N THR A 161 -20.35 -4.54 12.39
CA THR A 161 -19.06 -5.17 12.04
C THR A 161 -18.54 -4.69 10.68
N SER A 162 -17.22 -4.53 10.57
CA SER A 162 -16.56 -4.08 9.33
C SER A 162 -16.20 -5.21 8.34
N TRP A 163 -16.83 -6.39 8.45
CA TRP A 163 -16.46 -7.55 7.63
C TRP A 163 -16.79 -7.31 6.15
N ARG A 164 -15.92 -7.73 5.21
CA ARG A 164 -16.18 -7.54 3.76
C ARG A 164 -16.99 -8.67 3.12
N SER A 165 -17.08 -9.81 3.80
CA SER A 165 -17.82 -11.00 3.38
C SER A 165 -18.40 -11.71 4.62
N ASN A 166 -19.22 -12.74 4.41
CA ASN A 166 -19.75 -13.58 5.49
C ASN A 166 -18.68 -14.48 6.16
N GLY A 167 -17.40 -14.33 5.84
CA GLY A 167 -16.31 -15.15 6.40
C GLY A 167 -16.17 -15.05 7.92
N GLY A 168 -16.42 -13.87 8.50
CA GLY A 168 -16.38 -13.67 9.95
C GLY A 168 -17.48 -14.43 10.70
N THR A 169 -18.71 -14.40 10.15
CA THR A 169 -19.85 -15.17 10.65
C THR A 169 -19.65 -16.66 10.43
N ARG A 170 -19.24 -17.05 9.21
CA ARG A 170 -18.98 -18.44 8.84
C ARG A 170 -17.95 -19.09 9.75
N SER A 171 -16.84 -18.41 10.05
CA SER A 171 -15.81 -18.95 10.95
C SER A 171 -16.36 -19.26 12.35
N ARG A 172 -17.22 -18.40 12.91
CA ARG A 172 -17.85 -18.61 14.23
C ARG A 172 -18.84 -19.77 14.19
N MET A 173 -19.71 -19.79 13.19
CA MET A 173 -20.67 -20.89 13.00
C MET A 173 -19.97 -22.21 12.72
N ASP A 174 -18.83 -22.19 12.03
CA ASP A 174 -18.03 -23.39 11.80
C ASP A 174 -17.50 -23.96 13.11
N TRP A 175 -17.02 -23.10 14.02
CA TRP A 175 -16.62 -23.52 15.35
C TRP A 175 -17.81 -24.00 16.19
N HIS A 176 -18.96 -23.31 16.14
CA HIS A 176 -20.17 -23.76 16.84
C HIS A 176 -20.60 -25.18 16.41
N ASP A 177 -20.54 -25.48 15.12
CA ASP A 177 -20.88 -26.80 14.58
C ASP A 177 -19.90 -27.89 15.05
N VAL A 178 -18.57 -27.66 14.94
CA VAL A 178 -17.59 -28.69 15.37
C VAL A 178 -17.60 -28.91 16.88
N LEU A 179 -17.94 -27.88 17.66
CA LEU A 179 -18.09 -27.96 19.11
C LEU A 179 -19.44 -28.55 19.53
N GLY A 180 -20.36 -28.82 18.58
CA GLY A 180 -21.67 -29.40 18.84
C GLY A 180 -22.67 -28.44 19.47
N LEU A 181 -22.45 -27.13 19.35
CA LEU A 181 -23.33 -26.09 19.91
C LEU A 181 -24.53 -25.79 18.99
N ILE A 182 -24.39 -26.07 17.70
CA ILE A 182 -25.45 -25.95 16.70
C ILE A 182 -25.51 -27.22 15.85
N GLU A 183 -26.68 -27.48 15.26
CA GLU A 183 -26.90 -28.61 14.35
C GLU A 183 -27.72 -28.17 13.12
N ALA A 184 -27.51 -28.84 12.00
CA ALA A 184 -28.22 -28.54 10.76
C ALA A 184 -29.64 -29.13 10.77
N VAL A 185 -30.63 -28.33 10.37
CA VAL A 185 -32.06 -28.74 10.34
C VAL A 185 -32.64 -28.80 8.92
N GLY A 186 -31.78 -28.74 7.90
CA GLY A 186 -32.18 -28.68 6.49
C GLY A 186 -32.24 -27.26 5.94
N ASN A 187 -32.39 -27.12 4.62
CA ASN A 187 -32.45 -25.83 3.90
C ASN A 187 -31.30 -24.86 4.25
N ARG A 188 -30.11 -25.39 4.55
CA ARG A 188 -28.93 -24.61 4.97
C ARG A 188 -29.20 -23.76 6.22
N ARG A 189 -30.05 -24.24 7.13
CA ARG A 189 -30.32 -23.61 8.43
C ARG A 189 -29.71 -24.42 9.56
N TRP A 190 -29.30 -23.72 10.60
CA TRP A 190 -28.77 -24.28 11.84
C TRP A 190 -29.62 -23.85 13.02
N GLN A 191 -29.84 -24.77 13.97
CA GLN A 191 -30.49 -24.50 15.24
C GLN A 191 -29.52 -24.77 16.40
N ILE A 192 -29.78 -24.15 17.55
CA ILE A 192 -29.00 -24.40 18.77
C ILE A 192 -29.28 -25.79 19.35
N THR A 193 -28.24 -26.47 19.85
CA THR A 193 -28.37 -27.75 20.56
C THR A 193 -28.57 -27.53 22.06
N THR A 194 -28.87 -28.60 22.82
CA THR A 194 -28.88 -28.55 24.30
C THR A 194 -27.54 -28.08 24.87
N LEU A 195 -26.43 -28.49 24.25
CA LEU A 195 -25.08 -28.08 24.65
C LEU A 195 -24.87 -26.58 24.40
N GLY A 196 -25.33 -26.07 23.25
CA GLY A 196 -25.29 -24.64 22.95
C GLY A 196 -26.11 -23.81 23.94
N ARG A 197 -27.30 -24.29 24.33
CA ARG A 197 -28.14 -23.62 25.34
C ARG A 197 -27.47 -23.57 26.71
N THR A 198 -26.90 -24.69 27.15
CA THR A 198 -26.16 -24.77 28.42
C THR A 198 -25.02 -23.75 28.45
N LEU A 199 -24.28 -23.63 27.33
CA LEU A 199 -23.22 -22.62 27.23
C LEU A 199 -23.75 -21.18 27.31
N LEU A 200 -24.93 -20.88 26.77
CA LEU A 200 -25.51 -19.53 26.84
C LEU A 200 -26.02 -19.18 28.25
N GLU A 201 -26.60 -20.15 28.97
CA GLU A 201 -27.13 -19.94 30.32
C GLU A 201 -26.05 -19.50 31.32
N ASP A 202 -24.83 -20.02 31.18
CA ASP A 202 -23.70 -19.76 32.07
C ASP A 202 -22.84 -18.55 31.63
N ARG A 203 -23.23 -17.79 30.60
CA ARG A 203 -22.36 -16.79 29.97
C ARG A 203 -23.02 -15.43 29.80
N LEU A 204 -22.25 -14.40 30.14
CA LEU A 204 -22.60 -13.02 29.82
C LEU A 204 -22.55 -12.81 28.30
N VAL A 205 -23.68 -12.41 27.71
CA VAL A 205 -23.78 -12.02 26.29
C VAL A 205 -23.63 -10.51 26.20
N VAL A 206 -22.71 -10.02 25.38
CA VAL A 206 -22.54 -8.59 25.18
C VAL A 206 -23.64 -8.09 24.27
N THR A 207 -24.50 -7.20 24.76
CA THR A 207 -25.60 -6.63 23.97
C THR A 207 -25.19 -5.32 23.29
N PRO A 208 -25.85 -4.91 22.19
CA PRO A 208 -25.56 -3.63 21.54
C PRO A 208 -25.69 -2.40 22.46
N GLU A 209 -26.57 -2.48 23.47
CA GLU A 209 -26.79 -1.42 24.46
C GLU A 209 -25.53 -1.10 25.27
N SER A 210 -24.60 -2.05 25.40
CA SER A 210 -23.34 -1.85 26.10
C SER A 210 -22.46 -0.79 25.43
N PHE A 211 -22.67 -0.53 24.14
CA PHE A 211 -21.91 0.46 23.38
C PHE A 211 -22.58 1.83 23.36
N ASP A 212 -23.89 1.92 23.58
CA ASP A 212 -24.66 3.16 23.39
C ASP A 212 -24.89 3.94 24.70
N TYR A 213 -24.41 3.44 25.85
CA TYR A 213 -24.62 4.06 27.16
C TYR A 213 -23.63 5.22 27.41
N GLU A 214 -24.12 6.45 27.25
CA GLU A 214 -23.43 7.70 27.60
C GLU A 214 -23.65 8.03 29.09
N HIS A 215 -22.62 7.79 29.89
CA HIS A 215 -22.35 8.63 31.05
C HIS A 215 -20.88 9.03 30.94
N GLU A 216 -20.64 10.29 30.58
CA GLU A 216 -19.31 10.89 30.65
C GLU A 216 -19.13 11.48 32.06
N PRO A 217 -18.47 10.79 33.00
CA PRO A 217 -17.93 11.49 34.15
C PRO A 217 -16.94 12.54 33.64
N ILE A 218 -17.04 13.77 34.15
CA ILE A 218 -16.03 14.82 33.90
C ILE A 218 -14.72 14.31 34.49
N VAL A 219 -13.70 14.13 33.64
CA VAL A 219 -12.36 13.69 34.04
C VAL A 219 -11.44 14.91 34.03
N GLU A 220 -10.90 15.27 35.19
CA GLU A 220 -9.81 16.23 35.28
C GLU A 220 -8.49 15.57 34.85
N ILE A 221 -7.72 16.26 34.00
CA ILE A 221 -6.38 15.85 33.56
C ILE A 221 -5.34 16.82 34.12
N ALA A 222 -4.11 16.32 34.32
CA ALA A 222 -3.02 17.15 34.86
C ALA A 222 -2.59 18.22 33.85
N GLU A 223 -2.30 19.42 34.36
CA GLU A 223 -1.77 20.52 33.55
C GLU A 223 -0.40 20.15 32.94
N PRO A 224 -0.11 20.58 31.70
CA PRO A 224 1.19 20.32 31.08
C PRO A 224 2.34 21.11 31.75
N PRO A 225 3.54 20.51 31.85
CA PRO A 225 4.77 21.21 32.21
C PRO A 225 5.04 22.45 31.34
N VAL A 226 5.83 23.41 31.86
CA VAL A 226 6.06 24.71 31.22
C VAL A 226 6.66 24.60 29.82
N GLU A 227 7.54 23.64 29.58
CA GLU A 227 8.17 23.38 28.28
C GLU A 227 7.14 22.95 27.23
N ILE A 228 6.14 22.17 27.64
CA ILE A 228 5.08 21.65 26.76
C ILE A 228 4.01 22.73 26.56
N THR A 229 3.68 23.49 27.60
CA THR A 229 2.80 24.66 27.51
C THR A 229 3.34 25.69 26.51
N ALA A 230 4.65 25.97 26.54
CA ALA A 230 5.29 26.87 25.58
C ALA A 230 5.13 26.37 24.13
N LEU A 231 5.32 25.07 23.88
CA LEU A 231 5.13 24.46 22.55
C LEU A 231 3.68 24.55 22.04
N LEU A 232 2.69 24.34 22.92
CA LEU A 232 1.28 24.47 22.54
C LEU A 232 0.92 25.93 22.23
N ALA A 233 1.46 26.88 23.01
CA ALA A 233 1.25 28.30 22.81
C ALA A 233 1.76 28.81 21.46
N GLU A 234 2.77 28.18 20.85
CA GLU A 234 3.26 28.54 19.50
C GLU A 234 2.15 28.47 18.43
N PHE A 235 1.19 27.55 18.57
CA PHE A 235 0.05 27.42 17.65
C PHE A 235 -1.09 28.37 18.02
N LEU A 236 -1.37 28.55 19.31
CA LEU A 236 -2.40 29.49 19.79
C LEU A 236 -2.06 30.96 19.44
N THR A 237 -0.77 31.29 19.40
CA THR A 237 -0.25 32.62 19.05
C THR A 237 0.08 32.79 17.57
N SER A 238 -0.16 31.77 16.74
CA SER A 238 0.21 31.75 15.32
C SER A 238 1.72 31.92 15.03
N THR A 239 2.58 31.66 16.03
CA THR A 239 4.04 31.59 15.85
C THR A 239 4.44 30.41 14.93
N ARG A 240 3.67 29.32 14.98
CA ARG A 240 3.74 28.18 14.07
C ARG A 240 2.35 27.88 13.51
N THR A 241 2.30 27.45 12.25
CA THR A 241 1.05 27.01 11.62
C THR A 241 0.89 25.50 11.76
N HIS A 242 -0.35 25.01 11.75
CA HIS A 242 -0.67 23.58 11.80
C HIS A 242 -0.01 22.80 10.66
N GLU A 243 0.25 23.45 9.53
CA GLU A 243 0.92 22.85 8.38
C GLU A 243 2.40 22.54 8.63
N SER A 244 3.04 23.21 9.59
CA SER A 244 4.44 22.95 9.96
C SER A 244 4.63 21.59 10.67
N ARG A 245 3.55 20.97 11.14
CA ARG A 245 3.58 19.64 11.76
C ARG A 245 3.94 18.58 10.71
N SER A 246 4.73 17.61 11.14
CA SER A 246 5.29 16.53 10.32
C SER A 246 4.25 15.45 10.00
N THR A 247 4.41 14.82 8.84
CA THR A 247 3.72 13.57 8.45
C THR A 247 4.70 12.41 8.32
N TYR A 248 5.86 12.48 8.97
CA TYR A 248 6.91 11.46 8.89
C TYR A 248 6.39 10.05 9.26
N ASN A 249 7.04 9.00 8.74
CA ASN A 249 6.67 7.62 9.06
C ASN A 249 6.84 7.34 10.56
N ILE A 250 5.84 6.70 11.15
CA ILE A 250 5.84 6.39 12.58
C ILE A 250 6.24 4.94 12.75
N TRP A 251 7.24 4.71 13.58
CA TRP A 251 7.65 3.35 13.95
C TRP A 251 8.30 3.38 15.32
N VAL A 252 7.87 2.45 16.19
CA VAL A 252 8.40 2.25 17.53
C VAL A 252 8.46 0.75 17.79
N PRO A 253 9.51 0.20 18.41
CA PRO A 253 9.53 -1.19 18.81
C PRO A 253 8.35 -1.52 19.72
N SER A 254 7.63 -2.59 19.39
CA SER A 254 6.57 -3.14 20.22
C SER A 254 6.60 -4.66 20.15
N PRO A 255 7.65 -5.31 20.70
CA PRO A 255 7.73 -6.76 20.71
C PRO A 255 6.52 -7.34 21.46
N PRO A 256 6.12 -8.58 21.19
CA PRO A 256 4.96 -9.17 21.87
C PRO A 256 5.12 -9.27 23.39
N SER A 257 6.36 -9.23 23.91
CA SER A 257 6.67 -9.16 25.35
C SER A 257 6.46 -7.78 25.96
N SER A 258 6.54 -6.72 25.16
CA SER A 258 6.26 -5.33 25.55
C SER A 258 5.45 -4.63 24.45
N PRO A 259 4.13 -4.84 24.41
CA PRO A 259 3.29 -4.31 23.32
C PRO A 259 3.01 -2.81 23.45
N ASN A 260 3.26 -2.22 24.63
CA ASN A 260 2.99 -0.81 24.88
C ASN A 260 4.07 0.10 24.25
N LYS A 261 3.72 0.71 23.12
CA LYS A 261 4.59 1.59 22.34
C LYS A 261 5.00 2.86 23.10
N VAL A 262 4.14 3.42 23.94
CA VAL A 262 4.43 4.66 24.69
C VAL A 262 5.43 4.38 25.81
N GLU A 263 5.25 3.27 26.52
CA GLU A 263 6.20 2.79 27.52
C GLU A 263 7.57 2.45 26.89
N ASN A 264 7.57 1.83 25.71
CA ASN A 264 8.80 1.54 24.98
C ASN A 264 9.51 2.83 24.54
N LEU A 265 8.77 3.84 24.05
CA LEU A 265 9.34 5.16 23.76
C LEU A 265 9.93 5.79 25.02
N ARG A 266 9.23 5.74 26.15
CA ARG A 266 9.74 6.26 27.44
C ARG A 266 11.08 5.61 27.79
N THR A 267 11.18 4.29 27.65
CA THR A 267 12.42 3.53 27.89
C THR A 267 13.56 4.02 27.00
N ILE A 268 13.29 4.30 25.72
CA ILE A 268 14.29 4.80 24.78
C ILE A 268 14.73 6.23 25.15
N ILE A 269 13.79 7.10 25.45
CA ILE A 269 14.06 8.52 25.76
C ILE A 269 14.74 8.68 27.11
N ASN A 270 14.47 7.81 28.08
CA ASN A 270 15.15 7.79 29.37
C ASN A 270 16.68 7.69 29.24
N VAL A 271 17.17 6.90 28.29
CA VAL A 271 18.62 6.75 28.08
C VAL A 271 19.22 7.97 27.36
N ALA A 272 18.40 8.73 26.65
CA ALA A 272 18.81 9.96 25.98
C ALA A 272 18.56 11.23 26.83
N LEU A 273 18.23 11.13 28.13
CA LEU A 273 18.08 12.31 29.00
C LEU A 273 19.37 13.15 29.07
N GLU A 274 20.50 12.45 29.03
CA GLU A 274 21.82 13.03 28.83
C GLU A 274 22.33 12.75 27.41
N LYS A 275 23.43 13.41 27.04
CA LYS A 275 24.04 13.26 25.71
C LYS A 275 24.49 11.82 25.49
N ILE A 276 23.98 11.20 24.44
CA ILE A 276 24.29 9.83 24.05
C ILE A 276 24.79 9.76 22.61
N GLY A 277 25.81 8.95 22.35
CA GLY A 277 26.29 8.70 21.00
C GLY A 277 25.33 7.81 20.20
N ARG A 278 25.28 7.99 18.88
CA ARG A 278 24.43 7.18 17.97
C ARG A 278 24.59 5.67 18.20
N GLU A 279 25.84 5.22 18.28
CA GLU A 279 26.20 3.81 18.42
C GLU A 279 25.70 3.22 19.74
N GLU A 280 25.86 3.97 20.82
CA GLU A 280 25.44 3.58 22.17
C GLU A 280 23.91 3.54 22.27
N LEU A 281 23.23 4.58 21.79
CA LEU A 281 21.77 4.63 21.71
C LEU A 281 21.24 3.43 20.91
N PHE A 282 21.88 3.12 19.79
CA PHE A 282 21.43 2.04 18.92
C PHE A 282 21.65 0.67 19.54
N SER A 283 22.79 0.44 20.20
CA SER A 283 23.06 -0.79 20.94
C SER A 283 22.01 -0.99 22.03
N PHE A 284 21.73 0.05 22.82
CA PHE A 284 20.71 -0.02 23.88
C PHE A 284 19.35 -0.44 23.34
N ILE A 285 18.85 0.20 22.27
CA ILE A 285 17.55 -0.14 21.68
C ILE A 285 17.57 -1.57 21.12
N SER A 286 18.66 -1.95 20.45
CA SER A 286 18.83 -3.29 19.87
C SER A 286 18.72 -4.36 20.94
N ASP A 287 19.39 -4.17 22.08
CA ASP A 287 19.45 -5.12 23.18
C ASP A 287 18.12 -5.15 23.95
N ALA A 288 17.58 -3.98 24.31
CA ALA A 288 16.35 -3.85 25.10
C ALA A 288 15.13 -4.47 24.41
N PHE A 289 15.07 -4.42 23.07
CA PHE A 289 13.93 -4.88 22.30
C PHE A 289 14.24 -6.08 21.39
N SER A 290 15.45 -6.65 21.47
CA SER A 290 15.91 -7.78 20.65
C SER A 290 15.73 -7.53 19.14
N LEU A 291 16.17 -6.36 18.67
CA LEU A 291 16.01 -5.92 17.28
C LEU A 291 17.30 -6.10 16.48
N ARG A 292 17.16 -6.08 15.14
CA ARG A 292 18.32 -5.91 14.26
C ARG A 292 18.69 -4.44 14.22
N ARG A 293 20.00 -4.17 14.08
CA ARG A 293 20.53 -2.80 13.98
C ARG A 293 19.91 -1.96 12.87
N SER A 294 19.59 -2.56 11.72
CA SER A 294 18.88 -1.87 10.63
C SER A 294 17.46 -1.44 10.99
N SER A 295 16.78 -2.15 11.89
CA SER A 295 15.45 -1.76 12.40
C SER A 295 15.54 -0.62 13.40
N VAL A 296 16.63 -0.53 14.16
CA VAL A 296 16.87 0.60 15.05
C VAL A 296 17.18 1.87 14.25
N ASP A 297 17.97 1.73 13.18
CA ASP A 297 18.35 2.84 12.30
C ASP A 297 17.13 3.55 11.69
N SER A 298 16.12 2.78 11.26
CA SER A 298 14.89 3.33 10.68
C SER A 298 13.99 4.07 11.69
N MET A 299 14.21 3.92 12.99
CA MET A 299 13.44 4.60 14.04
C MET A 299 13.89 6.04 14.28
N LEU A 300 15.20 6.29 14.16
CA LEU A 300 15.81 7.55 14.57
C LEU A 300 15.15 8.79 13.93
N PRO A 301 14.81 8.78 12.63
CA PRO A 301 14.10 9.91 12.03
C PRO A 301 12.74 10.19 12.67
N PHE A 302 11.99 9.17 13.13
CA PHE A 302 10.73 9.36 13.84
C PHE A 302 10.96 9.97 15.23
N LEU A 303 11.96 9.54 15.99
CA LEU A 303 12.27 10.14 17.31
C LEU A 303 12.55 11.65 17.20
N ARG A 304 13.19 12.06 16.10
CA ARG A 304 13.42 13.48 15.79
C ARG A 304 12.14 14.18 15.36
N ALA A 305 11.42 13.60 14.40
CA ALA A 305 10.21 14.21 13.84
C ALA A 305 9.06 14.32 14.85
N SER A 306 8.99 13.42 15.84
CA SER A 306 8.01 13.47 16.93
C SER A 306 8.36 14.49 18.02
N GLY A 307 9.54 15.14 17.93
CA GLY A 307 9.97 16.17 18.86
C GLY A 307 10.49 15.65 20.19
N VAL A 308 10.77 14.35 20.31
CA VAL A 308 11.28 13.76 21.56
C VAL A 308 12.80 13.71 21.64
N LEU A 309 13.49 13.77 20.50
CA LEU A 309 14.95 13.68 20.41
C LEU A 309 15.53 14.78 19.50
N ILE A 310 16.65 15.37 19.90
CA ILE A 310 17.40 16.37 19.13
C ILE A 310 18.86 15.95 18.96
N GLU A 311 19.47 16.34 17.84
CA GLU A 311 20.90 16.14 17.58
C GLU A 311 21.66 17.39 18.01
N VAL A 312 22.49 17.27 19.04
CA VAL A 312 23.25 18.40 19.65
C VAL A 312 24.71 18.46 19.19
N GLY A 313 25.13 17.46 18.42
CA GLY A 313 26.44 17.34 17.79
C GLY A 313 26.40 16.18 16.79
N ARG A 314 27.39 16.09 15.89
CA ARG A 314 27.40 15.05 14.84
C ARG A 314 27.31 13.65 15.46
N GLY A 315 26.17 12.99 15.30
CA GLY A 315 25.92 11.66 15.88
C GLY A 315 25.78 11.63 17.41
N ILE A 316 25.51 12.78 18.05
CA ILE A 316 25.25 12.90 19.49
C ILE A 316 23.82 13.40 19.66
N TYR A 317 23.02 12.62 20.38
CA TYR A 317 21.61 12.88 20.59
C TYR A 317 21.29 13.15 22.06
N GLU A 318 20.24 13.90 22.29
CA GLU A 318 19.73 14.24 23.61
C GLU A 318 18.20 14.41 23.53
N ALA A 319 17.49 14.12 24.61
CA ALA A 319 16.06 14.37 24.73
C ALA A 319 15.79 15.87 24.65
N THR A 320 14.73 16.27 23.95
CA THR A 320 14.31 17.68 23.92
C THR A 320 13.87 18.15 25.31
N PRO A 321 13.89 19.45 25.62
CA PRO A 321 13.40 19.96 26.91
C PRO A 321 11.98 19.47 27.26
N ALA A 322 11.08 19.47 26.27
CA ALA A 322 9.74 18.95 26.43
C ALA A 322 9.71 17.43 26.72
N ALA A 323 10.57 16.65 26.07
CA ALA A 323 10.67 15.22 26.35
C ALA A 323 11.23 14.93 27.74
N LYS A 324 12.21 15.70 28.21
CA LYS A 324 12.70 15.62 29.60
C LYS A 324 11.58 15.90 30.60
N ALA A 325 10.80 16.95 30.37
CA ALA A 325 9.64 17.27 31.19
C ALA A 325 8.57 16.17 31.17
N TRP A 326 8.34 15.51 30.01
CA TRP A 326 7.48 14.33 29.95
C TRP A 326 8.00 13.20 30.84
N ILE A 327 9.29 12.84 30.73
CA ILE A 327 9.90 11.80 31.56
C ILE A 327 9.78 12.13 33.05
N GLU A 328 10.10 13.36 33.45
CA GLU A 328 10.05 13.81 34.85
C GLU A 328 8.63 13.81 35.42
N SER A 329 7.63 14.20 34.60
CA SER A 329 6.23 14.20 35.02
C SER A 329 5.63 12.80 35.20
N GLY A 330 6.15 11.81 34.47
CA GLY A 330 5.61 10.45 34.43
C GLY A 330 4.24 10.31 33.75
N ASP A 331 3.65 11.39 33.22
CA ASP A 331 2.31 11.37 32.61
C ASP A 331 2.37 11.24 31.07
N ASP A 332 1.80 10.17 30.52
CA ASP A 332 1.80 9.93 29.07
C ASP A 332 0.94 10.88 28.25
N LEU A 333 0.08 11.67 28.88
CA LEU A 333 -0.57 12.78 28.20
C LEU A 333 0.44 13.77 27.64
N ASN A 334 1.55 13.96 28.35
CA ASN A 334 2.61 14.88 27.92
C ASN A 334 3.31 14.40 26.64
N PHE A 335 3.47 13.08 26.45
CA PHE A 335 3.90 12.55 25.15
C PHE A 335 2.90 12.89 24.04
N ILE A 336 1.59 12.73 24.28
CA ILE A 336 0.57 13.02 23.27
C ILE A 336 0.53 14.52 22.93
N ARG A 337 0.73 15.41 23.92
CA ARG A 337 0.86 16.85 23.69
C ARG A 337 2.08 17.18 22.82
N ILE A 338 3.25 16.61 23.13
CA ILE A 338 4.47 16.77 22.32
C ILE A 338 4.25 16.24 20.90
N LEU A 339 3.67 15.04 20.79
CA LEU A 339 3.39 14.40 19.51
C LEU A 339 2.41 15.27 18.69
N HIS A 340 1.39 15.85 19.30
CA HIS A 340 0.43 16.72 18.62
C HIS A 340 1.05 18.01 18.06
N VAL A 341 1.98 18.63 18.79
CA VAL A 341 2.71 19.83 18.33
C VAL A 341 3.64 19.49 17.16
N ASN A 342 4.10 18.25 17.04
CA ASN A 342 5.11 17.86 16.05
C ASN A 342 4.58 17.02 14.89
N MET A 343 3.49 16.30 15.07
CA MET A 343 2.89 15.39 14.08
C MET A 343 1.45 15.81 13.75
N ARG A 344 1.07 15.68 12.48
CA ARG A 344 -0.31 15.96 12.04
C ARG A 344 -1.29 14.88 12.52
N PHE A 345 -2.54 15.32 12.71
CA PHE A 345 -3.70 14.45 12.94
C PHE A 345 -3.65 13.63 14.24
N VAL A 346 -3.13 14.21 15.32
CA VAL A 346 -3.08 13.56 16.65
C VAL A 346 -4.33 13.93 17.45
N GLY A 347 -4.47 15.21 17.83
CA GLY A 347 -5.68 15.73 18.49
C GLY A 347 -6.88 15.71 17.55
N GLU A 348 -6.65 15.94 16.25
CA GLU A 348 -7.71 15.88 15.24
C GLU A 348 -8.28 14.47 15.10
N MET A 349 -7.49 13.41 15.34
CA MET A 349 -8.00 12.04 15.39
C MET A 349 -8.92 11.82 16.59
N ILE A 350 -8.58 12.36 17.77
CA ILE A 350 -9.45 12.30 18.96
C ILE A 350 -10.79 12.99 18.66
N ARG A 351 -10.77 14.14 17.98
CA ARG A 351 -11.98 14.83 17.52
C ARG A 351 -12.78 13.98 16.52
N ALA A 352 -12.11 13.38 15.54
CA ALA A 352 -12.73 12.56 14.50
C ALA A 352 -13.52 11.38 15.08
N VAL A 353 -13.02 10.79 16.17
CA VAL A 353 -13.66 9.65 16.84
C VAL A 353 -14.58 10.06 17.98
N LYS A 354 -14.93 11.34 18.13
CA LYS A 354 -15.70 11.82 19.29
C LYS A 354 -17.03 11.07 19.48
N ASN A 355 -17.72 10.78 18.38
CA ASN A 355 -19.05 10.19 18.37
C ASN A 355 -19.09 8.73 17.85
N ASP A 356 -18.01 7.95 18.04
CA ASP A 356 -17.78 6.65 17.40
C ASP A 356 -17.61 6.76 15.87
N ALA A 357 -16.46 6.33 15.37
CA ALA A 357 -16.14 6.33 13.95
C ALA A 357 -15.45 5.01 13.57
N THR A 358 -15.78 4.48 12.41
CA THR A 358 -15.05 3.34 11.83
C THR A 358 -13.62 3.74 11.52
N ARG A 359 -12.69 2.79 11.58
CA ARG A 359 -11.29 3.02 11.18
C ARG A 359 -11.20 3.55 9.75
N ASN A 360 -12.09 3.16 8.84
CA ASN A 360 -12.12 3.67 7.47
C ASN A 360 -12.49 5.14 7.42
N GLU A 361 -13.48 5.60 8.18
CA GLU A 361 -13.83 7.02 8.29
C GLU A 361 -12.65 7.82 8.84
N VAL A 362 -11.99 7.32 9.87
CA VAL A 362 -10.78 7.94 10.43
C VAL A 362 -9.66 7.99 9.38
N TYR A 363 -9.45 6.94 8.58
CA TYR A 363 -8.44 6.94 7.51
C TYR A 363 -8.77 7.94 6.40
N SER A 364 -10.05 8.03 6.02
CA SER A 364 -10.53 9.01 5.04
C SER A 364 -10.31 10.45 5.52
N GLU A 365 -10.63 10.74 6.79
CA GLU A 365 -10.39 12.06 7.36
C GLU A 365 -8.89 12.35 7.46
N ALA A 366 -8.08 11.39 7.94
CA ALA A 366 -6.64 11.56 8.08
C ALA A 366 -5.92 11.83 6.75
N ALA A 367 -6.46 11.34 5.62
CA ALA A 367 -5.93 11.61 4.30
C ALA A 367 -5.95 13.11 3.97
N ALA A 368 -6.95 13.85 4.46
CA ALA A 368 -7.02 15.32 4.32
C ALA A 368 -5.88 16.04 5.06
N TYR A 369 -5.25 15.36 6.02
CA TYR A 369 -4.09 15.87 6.77
C TYR A 369 -2.76 15.31 6.25
N GLY A 370 -2.77 14.55 5.15
CA GLY A 370 -1.57 13.98 4.53
C GLY A 370 -1.03 12.70 5.20
N LEU A 371 -1.85 12.01 5.99
CA LEU A 371 -1.49 10.72 6.59
C LEU A 371 -1.96 9.55 5.73
N ASN A 372 -1.15 8.50 5.68
CA ASN A 372 -1.55 7.21 5.12
C ASN A 372 -2.10 6.31 6.24
N THR A 373 -2.73 5.19 5.83
CA THR A 373 -3.36 4.24 6.75
C THR A 373 -2.43 3.74 7.85
N ASP A 374 -1.16 3.49 7.54
CA ASP A 374 -0.20 2.98 8.54
C ASP A 374 0.13 4.02 9.60
N LYS A 375 0.37 5.27 9.20
CA LYS A 375 0.57 6.39 10.15
C LYS A 375 -0.64 6.57 11.05
N CYS A 376 -1.86 6.49 10.49
CA CYS A 376 -3.09 6.56 11.27
C CYS A 376 -3.20 5.41 12.28
N ARG A 377 -2.83 4.18 11.89
CA ARG A 377 -2.81 3.03 12.81
C ARG A 377 -1.82 3.24 13.96
N TRP A 378 -0.67 3.84 13.69
CA TRP A 378 0.31 4.15 14.72
C TRP A 378 -0.19 5.22 15.70
N ILE A 379 -0.74 6.33 15.20
CA ILE A 379 -1.33 7.36 16.05
C ILE A 379 -2.47 6.77 16.89
N ALA A 380 -3.40 6.03 16.26
CA ALA A 380 -4.47 5.35 16.96
C ALA A 380 -3.92 4.39 18.03
N SER A 381 -2.81 3.70 17.76
CA SER A 381 -2.17 2.81 18.76
C SER A 381 -1.60 3.59 19.95
N PHE A 382 -1.01 4.76 19.75
CA PHE A 382 -0.57 5.60 20.88
C PHE A 382 -1.76 6.11 21.70
N LEU A 383 -2.82 6.55 21.04
CA LEU A 383 -4.04 7.03 21.70
C LEU A 383 -4.77 5.90 22.45
N LEU A 384 -4.76 4.68 21.92
CA LEU A 384 -5.29 3.48 22.60
C LEU A 384 -4.43 3.12 23.82
N ASN A 385 -3.11 3.14 23.69
CA ASN A 385 -2.18 2.83 24.79
C ASN A 385 -2.20 3.86 25.92
N THR A 386 -2.71 5.06 25.65
CA THR A 386 -2.89 6.14 26.63
C THR A 386 -4.35 6.32 27.07
N GLU A 387 -5.23 5.40 26.64
CA GLU A 387 -6.65 5.39 26.99
C GLU A 387 -7.41 6.67 26.61
N LEU A 388 -6.92 7.41 25.60
CA LEU A 388 -7.57 8.61 25.06
C LEU A 388 -8.66 8.27 24.04
N ILE A 389 -8.50 7.13 23.38
CA ILE A 389 -9.54 6.52 22.55
C ILE A 389 -9.69 5.06 22.95
N GLU A 390 -10.83 4.47 22.61
CA GLU A 390 -11.14 3.06 22.80
C GLU A 390 -11.71 2.45 21.51
N GLU A 391 -11.71 1.13 21.42
CA GLU A 391 -12.34 0.38 20.33
C GLU A 391 -13.64 -0.25 20.85
N PRO A 392 -14.77 0.48 20.81
CA PRO A 392 -16.02 0.00 21.40
C PRO A 392 -16.57 -1.18 20.60
N ARG A 393 -16.44 -1.18 19.27
CA ARG A 393 -16.86 -2.28 18.38
C ARG A 393 -15.71 -2.64 17.46
N TYR A 394 -15.73 -3.85 16.89
CA TYR A 394 -14.65 -4.27 16.01
C TYR A 394 -14.49 -3.32 14.81
N GLY A 395 -13.30 -2.74 14.68
CA GLY A 395 -12.99 -1.82 13.59
C GLY A 395 -13.57 -0.42 13.75
N SER A 396 -14.14 -0.07 14.91
CA SER A 396 -14.52 1.30 15.27
C SER A 396 -13.63 1.87 16.37
N LEU A 397 -13.62 3.18 16.49
CA LEU A 397 -12.85 3.94 17.47
C LEU A 397 -13.76 5.00 18.07
N ARG A 398 -13.63 5.24 19.37
CA ARG A 398 -14.36 6.31 20.08
C ARG A 398 -13.45 7.02 21.07
N SER A 399 -13.58 8.34 21.22
CA SER A 399 -12.86 9.09 22.26
C SER A 399 -13.35 8.70 23.66
N THR A 400 -12.44 8.61 24.62
CA THR A 400 -12.82 8.46 26.03
C THR A 400 -13.09 9.83 26.67
N PRO A 401 -13.69 9.90 27.88
CA PRO A 401 -13.79 11.15 28.62
C PRO A 401 -12.43 11.82 28.87
N ARG A 402 -11.37 11.02 29.09
CA ARG A 402 -9.98 11.51 29.21
C ARG A 402 -9.48 12.09 27.87
N GLY A 403 -9.84 11.45 26.75
CA GLY A 403 -9.61 11.97 25.40
C GLY A 403 -10.28 13.32 25.16
N ASN A 404 -11.55 13.44 25.53
CA ASN A 404 -12.34 14.67 25.40
C ASN A 404 -11.79 15.81 26.27
N ALA A 405 -11.34 15.52 27.49
CA ALA A 405 -10.66 16.48 28.36
C ALA A 405 -9.37 17.00 27.71
N LEU A 406 -8.51 16.11 27.19
CA LEU A 406 -7.29 16.52 26.49
C LEU A 406 -7.61 17.33 25.23
N LEU A 407 -8.61 16.91 24.46
CA LEU A 407 -9.00 17.56 23.22
C LEU A 407 -9.37 19.04 23.42
N ALA A 408 -9.97 19.37 24.57
CA ALA A 408 -10.34 20.74 24.92
C ALA A 408 -9.13 21.68 25.13
N GLU A 409 -7.95 21.13 25.45
CA GLU A 409 -6.71 21.89 25.66
C GLU A 409 -5.86 22.03 24.39
N LEU A 410 -6.05 21.15 23.40
CA LEU A 410 -5.16 21.09 22.23
C LEU A 410 -5.52 22.15 21.18
N PRO A 411 -4.53 22.88 20.62
CA PRO A 411 -4.75 23.73 19.46
C PRO A 411 -4.97 22.84 18.22
N LEU A 412 -6.23 22.71 17.81
CA LEU A 412 -6.62 21.90 16.66
C LEU A 412 -6.53 22.68 15.36
N ALA A 413 -6.10 22.01 14.30
CA ALA A 413 -6.28 22.55 12.96
C ALA A 413 -7.77 22.67 12.62
N GLU A 414 -8.14 23.71 11.87
CA GLU A 414 -9.44 23.74 11.20
C GLU A 414 -9.60 22.47 10.36
N VAL A 415 -10.83 21.94 10.32
CA VAL A 415 -11.13 20.84 9.40
C VAL A 415 -10.78 21.36 8.01
N PRO A 416 -9.87 20.73 7.25
CA PRO A 416 -9.58 21.16 5.90
C PRO A 416 -10.90 21.25 5.15
N ALA A 417 -11.31 22.47 4.78
CA ALA A 417 -12.52 22.66 4.00
C ALA A 417 -12.37 21.79 2.77
N LEU A 418 -13.30 20.85 2.57
CA LEU A 418 -13.50 20.19 1.29
C LEU A 418 -13.52 21.32 0.25
N ARG A 419 -12.43 21.45 -0.51
CA ARG A 419 -12.36 22.40 -1.62
C ARG A 419 -13.40 21.95 -2.62
N GLY A 420 -14.57 22.57 -2.53
CA GLY A 420 -15.67 22.46 -3.47
C GLY A 420 -16.33 21.10 -3.47
N GLU A 421 -17.57 21.06 -2.98
CA GLU A 421 -18.59 20.19 -3.55
C GLU A 421 -18.59 20.38 -5.08
N LEU A 422 -17.92 19.49 -5.81
CA LEU A 422 -18.32 19.20 -7.16
C LEU A 422 -19.57 18.35 -7.00
N SER A 423 -20.71 19.02 -7.21
CA SER A 423 -22.04 18.47 -7.34
C SER A 423 -22.00 17.03 -7.84
N THR A 424 -22.64 16.14 -7.10
CA THR A 424 -22.97 14.79 -7.56
C THR A 424 -23.39 14.82 -9.04
N PRO A 425 -22.65 14.19 -9.96
CA PRO A 425 -23.21 13.93 -11.27
C PRO A 425 -24.22 12.80 -11.04
N THR A 426 -25.49 13.21 -11.04
CA THR A 426 -26.63 12.34 -11.33
C THR A 426 -26.24 11.35 -12.42
N HIS A 427 -26.45 10.07 -12.17
CA HIS A 427 -26.42 9.04 -13.20
C HIS A 427 -27.23 9.52 -14.43
N SER A 428 -26.52 9.85 -15.50
CA SER A 428 -27.12 10.09 -16.80
C SER A 428 -26.10 9.78 -17.88
N GLY A 429 -26.36 8.66 -18.56
CA GLY A 429 -25.96 8.42 -19.94
C GLY A 429 -24.47 8.34 -20.23
N SER A 430 -24.04 7.14 -20.63
CA SER A 430 -22.99 6.96 -21.64
C SER A 430 -23.06 8.07 -22.70
N GLN A 431 -22.15 9.04 -22.62
CA GLN A 431 -21.82 9.93 -23.73
C GLN A 431 -20.39 9.61 -24.15
N THR A 432 -20.29 8.87 -25.24
CA THR A 432 -19.11 8.83 -26.11
C THR A 432 -18.86 10.26 -26.62
N THR A 433 -17.84 10.92 -26.07
CA THR A 433 -17.32 12.16 -26.67
C THR A 433 -16.41 11.77 -27.82
N ASP A 434 -16.90 11.96 -29.05
CA ASP A 434 -16.12 11.95 -30.30
C ASP A 434 -15.19 13.19 -30.34
N GLY A 435 -14.17 13.17 -29.50
CA GLY A 435 -12.98 14.01 -29.60
C GLY A 435 -11.76 13.13 -29.87
N PRO A 436 -10.69 13.65 -30.51
CA PRO A 436 -9.44 12.90 -30.59
C PRO A 436 -9.00 12.49 -29.17
N PRO A 437 -8.49 11.26 -28.99
CA PRO A 437 -8.07 10.78 -27.68
C PRO A 437 -7.05 11.76 -27.08
N PRO A 438 -7.09 11.99 -25.75
CA PRO A 438 -6.15 12.88 -25.09
C PRO A 438 -4.71 12.41 -25.33
N ALA A 439 -3.78 13.36 -25.44
CA ALA A 439 -2.35 13.09 -25.57
C ALA A 439 -1.86 12.19 -24.43
N LEU A 440 -0.95 11.25 -24.72
CA LEU A 440 -0.41 10.28 -23.76
C LEU A 440 0.27 10.98 -22.58
N SER A 441 1.00 12.07 -22.86
CA SER A 441 1.60 12.97 -21.87
C SER A 441 0.59 13.51 -20.87
N THR A 442 -0.54 14.03 -21.37
CA THR A 442 -1.61 14.60 -20.52
C THR A 442 -2.28 13.51 -19.68
N GLU A 443 -2.53 12.34 -20.27
CA GLU A 443 -3.19 11.25 -19.56
C GLU A 443 -2.28 10.62 -18.48
N LEU A 444 -1.01 10.37 -18.76
CA LEU A 444 -0.04 9.92 -17.75
C LEU A 444 0.15 10.97 -16.65
N ALA A 445 0.23 12.25 -17.00
CA ALA A 445 0.33 13.35 -16.03
C ALA A 445 -0.90 13.43 -15.12
N ARG A 446 -2.09 13.15 -15.65
CA ARG A 446 -3.35 13.11 -14.90
C ARG A 446 -3.39 11.90 -13.96
N LEU A 447 -3.15 10.69 -14.49
CA LEU A 447 -3.18 9.43 -13.74
C LEU A 447 -2.10 9.37 -12.64
N SER A 448 -0.91 9.92 -12.90
CA SER A 448 0.14 10.02 -11.90
C SER A 448 -0.22 10.92 -10.71
N ARG A 449 -1.22 11.81 -10.87
CA ARG A 449 -1.74 12.69 -9.82
C ARG A 449 -3.10 12.26 -9.27
N ASP A 450 -3.71 11.22 -9.83
CA ASP A 450 -4.98 10.68 -9.37
C ASP A 450 -4.84 9.19 -9.04
N PRO A 451 -4.39 8.85 -7.81
CA PRO A 451 -4.25 7.46 -7.41
C PRO A 451 -5.56 6.67 -7.46
N GLN A 452 -6.74 7.31 -7.42
CA GLN A 452 -8.05 6.63 -7.42
C GLN A 452 -8.68 6.59 -8.81
N ALA A 453 -7.95 6.99 -9.85
CA ALA A 453 -8.47 7.06 -11.20
C ALA A 453 -9.12 5.74 -11.66
N ALA A 454 -10.20 5.87 -12.41
CA ALA A 454 -10.97 4.78 -13.02
C ALA A 454 -11.58 3.75 -12.03
N GLY A 455 -11.70 4.07 -10.74
CA GLY A 455 -12.38 3.22 -9.76
C GLY A 455 -11.66 1.89 -9.44
N HIS A 456 -10.40 1.77 -9.83
CA HIS A 456 -9.56 0.61 -9.52
C HIS A 456 -8.93 0.74 -8.12
N SER A 457 -8.20 -0.30 -7.70
CA SER A 457 -7.30 -0.17 -6.53
C SER A 457 -6.30 0.98 -6.73
N PRO A 458 -5.85 1.65 -5.67
CA PRO A 458 -5.05 2.86 -5.79
C PRO A 458 -3.78 2.62 -6.62
N GLY A 459 -3.50 3.50 -7.60
CA GLY A 459 -2.35 3.43 -8.49
C GLY A 459 -2.54 2.53 -9.72
N ARG A 460 -3.51 1.60 -9.71
CA ARG A 460 -3.65 0.58 -10.76
C ARG A 460 -3.94 1.15 -12.15
N ALA A 461 -4.72 2.22 -12.24
CA ALA A 461 -4.96 2.90 -13.51
C ALA A 461 -3.66 3.49 -14.10
N PHE A 462 -2.78 4.00 -13.24
CA PHE A 462 -1.48 4.53 -13.65
C PHE A 462 -0.52 3.40 -14.09
N GLU A 463 -0.51 2.26 -13.38
CA GLU A 463 0.25 1.06 -13.79
C GLU A 463 -0.17 0.57 -15.19
N ASN A 464 -1.49 0.48 -15.43
CA ASN A 464 -2.03 0.07 -16.72
C ASN A 464 -1.63 1.04 -17.84
N ALA A 465 -1.70 2.35 -17.59
CA ALA A 465 -1.33 3.35 -18.57
C ALA A 465 0.17 3.32 -18.91
N ILE A 466 1.04 3.10 -17.91
CA ILE A 466 2.47 2.89 -18.16
C ILE A 466 2.69 1.66 -19.04
N ARG A 467 2.05 0.53 -18.73
CA ARG A 467 2.10 -0.68 -19.58
C ARG A 467 1.69 -0.34 -21.02
N ASP A 468 0.55 0.31 -21.19
CA ASP A 468 -0.02 0.59 -22.51
C ASP A 468 0.86 1.52 -23.34
N VAL A 469 1.53 2.49 -22.70
CA VAL A 469 2.52 3.35 -23.35
C VAL A 469 3.73 2.57 -23.84
N PHE A 470 4.28 1.64 -23.04
CA PHE A 470 5.39 0.80 -23.50
C PHE A 470 4.97 -0.19 -24.61
N LEU A 471 3.75 -0.75 -24.55
CA LEU A 471 3.20 -1.55 -25.64
C LEU A 471 3.09 -0.73 -26.94
N ALA A 472 2.62 0.51 -26.86
CA ALA A 472 2.52 1.40 -28.02
C ALA A 472 3.88 1.76 -28.64
N MET A 473 4.94 1.80 -27.82
CA MET A 473 6.32 1.98 -28.29
C MET A 473 6.96 0.67 -28.82
N GLY A 474 6.23 -0.45 -28.85
CA GLY A 474 6.69 -1.72 -29.41
C GLY A 474 7.44 -2.64 -28.42
N PHE A 475 7.39 -2.36 -27.12
CA PHE A 475 7.96 -3.26 -26.11
C PHE A 475 6.99 -4.39 -25.76
N GLU A 476 7.52 -5.47 -25.16
CA GLU A 476 6.70 -6.41 -24.40
C GLU A 476 6.50 -5.86 -22.99
N ALA A 477 5.26 -5.52 -22.60
CA ALA A 477 4.99 -4.97 -21.26
C ALA A 477 3.80 -5.63 -20.57
N ARG A 478 3.89 -5.85 -19.25
CA ARG A 478 2.80 -6.38 -18.43
C ARG A 478 2.80 -5.84 -17.00
N VAL A 479 1.62 -5.71 -16.43
CA VAL A 479 1.43 -5.34 -15.00
C VAL A 479 1.51 -6.61 -14.15
N ILE A 480 2.19 -6.56 -13.01
CA ILE A 480 2.24 -7.66 -12.03
C ILE A 480 1.15 -7.42 -10.96
N SER A 481 0.50 -8.49 -10.49
CA SER A 481 -0.63 -8.39 -9.56
C SER A 481 -0.28 -9.03 -8.21
N GLY A 482 -0.31 -8.24 -7.13
CA GLY A 482 -0.09 -8.70 -5.75
C GLY A 482 0.67 -7.69 -4.89
N SER A 483 0.39 -7.63 -3.59
CA SER A 483 1.17 -6.79 -2.68
C SER A 483 2.58 -7.38 -2.46
N GLY A 484 3.63 -6.68 -2.90
CA GLY A 484 5.02 -7.06 -2.63
C GLY A 484 5.87 -7.44 -3.85
N ASP A 485 5.47 -7.04 -5.05
CA ASP A 485 6.27 -7.12 -6.29
C ASP A 485 6.25 -5.77 -7.04
N THR A 486 7.12 -5.59 -8.04
CA THR A 486 7.17 -4.39 -8.88
C THR A 486 5.87 -4.22 -9.68
N ASP A 487 5.53 -2.99 -10.06
CA ASP A 487 4.25 -2.73 -10.70
C ASP A 487 4.20 -3.18 -12.18
N VAL A 488 5.22 -2.86 -12.99
CA VAL A 488 5.26 -3.18 -14.43
C VAL A 488 6.60 -3.82 -14.82
N LEU A 489 6.55 -4.82 -15.70
CA LEU A 489 7.71 -5.46 -16.30
C LEU A 489 7.75 -5.15 -17.80
N VAL A 490 8.89 -4.67 -18.30
CA VAL A 490 9.11 -4.30 -19.70
C VAL A 490 10.28 -5.10 -20.28
N LYS A 491 10.13 -5.61 -21.51
CA LYS A 491 11.17 -6.38 -22.20
C LYS A 491 11.32 -5.95 -23.66
N TRP A 492 12.56 -6.06 -24.16
CA TRP A 492 12.90 -5.83 -25.56
C TRP A 492 14.15 -6.64 -25.95
N ARG A 493 14.60 -6.49 -27.20
CA ARG A 493 15.86 -7.07 -27.69
C ARG A 493 16.77 -5.99 -28.24
N ASP A 494 18.05 -6.09 -27.93
CA ASP A 494 19.09 -5.27 -28.55
C ASP A 494 19.34 -5.71 -30.01
N PRO A 495 20.08 -4.92 -30.81
CA PRO A 495 20.37 -5.26 -32.21
C PRO A 495 21.06 -6.62 -32.41
N ASP A 496 21.80 -7.10 -31.40
CA ASP A 496 22.43 -8.43 -31.39
C ASP A 496 21.45 -9.58 -31.06
N GLY A 497 20.19 -9.25 -30.77
CA GLY A 497 19.14 -10.17 -30.39
C GLY A 497 19.10 -10.50 -28.89
N SER A 498 20.00 -9.96 -28.07
CA SER A 498 20.04 -10.23 -26.63
C SER A 498 18.80 -9.67 -25.92
N PRO A 499 18.15 -10.45 -25.04
CA PRO A 499 16.96 -9.98 -24.32
C PRO A 499 17.37 -8.99 -23.22
N LYS A 500 16.61 -7.92 -23.10
CA LYS A 500 16.70 -6.93 -22.01
C LYS A 500 15.39 -6.85 -21.25
N THR A 501 15.49 -6.66 -19.94
CA THR A 501 14.34 -6.56 -19.03
C THR A 501 14.52 -5.38 -18.09
N ALA A 502 13.46 -4.58 -17.91
CA ALA A 502 13.38 -3.53 -16.92
C ALA A 502 12.17 -3.77 -15.99
N ILE A 503 12.36 -3.51 -14.70
CA ILE A 503 11.25 -3.37 -13.74
C ILE A 503 10.90 -1.90 -13.57
N ILE A 504 9.61 -1.61 -13.46
CA ILE A 504 9.10 -0.25 -13.28
C ILE A 504 8.21 -0.20 -12.04
N GLU A 505 8.54 0.72 -11.15
CA GLU A 505 7.76 1.09 -9.98
C GLU A 505 6.95 2.36 -10.27
N ALA A 506 5.62 2.25 -10.25
CA ALA A 506 4.69 3.32 -10.54
C ALA A 506 4.21 3.99 -9.24
N LYS A 507 4.47 5.28 -9.09
CA LYS A 507 4.05 6.06 -7.91
C LYS A 507 3.10 7.17 -8.30
N ALA A 508 1.80 6.86 -8.26
CA ALA A 508 0.76 7.88 -8.30
C ALA A 508 0.70 8.64 -6.96
N ARG A 509 0.70 9.98 -7.03
CA ARG A 509 0.72 10.88 -5.88
C ARG A 509 -0.15 12.09 -6.15
N SER A 510 -1.25 12.23 -5.39
CA SER A 510 -2.11 13.41 -5.44
C SER A 510 -1.41 14.72 -5.08
N ILE A 511 -0.34 14.64 -4.27
CA ILE A 511 0.52 15.79 -3.94
C ILE A 511 1.47 16.19 -5.09
N GLY A 512 1.54 15.38 -6.16
CA GLY A 512 2.31 15.69 -7.37
C GLY A 512 3.81 15.45 -7.27
N ASN A 513 4.33 14.87 -6.19
CA ASN A 513 5.76 14.55 -6.03
C ASN A 513 5.96 13.20 -5.35
N VAL A 514 7.03 12.50 -5.73
CA VAL A 514 7.57 11.29 -5.12
C VAL A 514 8.82 11.66 -4.31
N ALA A 515 8.87 11.22 -3.05
CA ALA A 515 9.98 11.44 -2.13
C ALA A 515 10.73 10.14 -1.85
N HIS A 516 11.94 10.23 -1.27
CA HIS A 516 12.74 9.05 -0.90
C HIS A 516 11.99 8.07 0.03
N THR A 517 11.06 8.55 0.86
CA THR A 517 10.26 7.70 1.76
C THR A 517 9.16 6.89 1.06
N ASP A 518 8.85 7.22 -0.20
CA ASP A 518 7.86 6.52 -1.01
C ASP A 518 8.41 5.26 -1.67
N ILE A 519 9.73 5.08 -1.62
CA ILE A 519 10.47 4.06 -2.36
C ILE A 519 11.26 3.22 -1.36
N SER A 520 11.17 1.90 -1.51
CA SER A 520 11.95 0.95 -0.71
C SER A 520 13.08 0.39 -1.56
N ASP A 521 14.31 0.76 -1.23
CA ASP A 521 15.51 0.29 -1.95
C ASP A 521 15.69 -1.22 -1.85
N VAL A 522 15.43 -1.79 -0.67
CA VAL A 522 15.44 -3.24 -0.45
C VAL A 522 14.39 -3.94 -1.32
N ALA A 523 13.20 -3.35 -1.48
CA ALA A 523 12.15 -3.95 -2.31
C ALA A 523 12.52 -3.95 -3.79
N LEU A 524 12.96 -2.80 -4.32
CA LEU A 524 13.37 -2.67 -5.73
C LEU A 524 14.51 -3.62 -6.07
N GLU A 525 15.52 -3.74 -5.20
CA GLU A 525 16.63 -4.67 -5.41
C GLU A 525 16.16 -6.14 -5.37
N THR A 526 15.25 -6.47 -4.45
CA THR A 526 14.66 -7.81 -4.39
C THR A 526 13.87 -8.14 -5.65
N HIS A 527 13.10 -7.18 -6.18
CA HIS A 527 12.30 -7.36 -7.40
C HIS A 527 13.17 -7.44 -8.65
N LYS A 528 14.22 -6.62 -8.74
CA LYS A 528 15.20 -6.66 -9.83
C LYS A 528 15.80 -8.06 -9.94
N ASN A 529 16.26 -8.60 -8.82
CA ASN A 529 16.83 -9.95 -8.74
C ASN A 529 15.79 -11.05 -9.01
N ARG A 530 14.56 -10.90 -8.53
CA ARG A 530 13.47 -11.86 -8.77
C ARG A 530 13.12 -12.02 -10.25
N HIS A 531 13.15 -10.93 -11.00
CA HIS A 531 12.78 -10.91 -12.42
C HIS A 531 13.97 -10.95 -13.37
N ASP A 532 15.19 -11.15 -12.86
CA ASP A 532 16.45 -11.09 -13.62
C ASP A 532 16.54 -9.83 -14.49
N ALA A 533 16.11 -8.70 -13.92
CA ALA A 533 15.98 -7.45 -14.63
C ALA A 533 17.33 -6.73 -14.72
N ASN A 534 17.64 -6.25 -15.93
CA ASN A 534 18.84 -5.46 -16.18
C ASN A 534 18.71 -4.06 -15.57
N PHE A 535 17.50 -3.48 -15.62
CA PHE A 535 17.27 -2.08 -15.28
C PHE A 535 16.11 -1.88 -14.30
N VAL A 536 16.14 -0.75 -13.59
CA VAL A 536 15.09 -0.31 -12.66
C VAL A 536 14.70 1.12 -13.02
N ALA A 537 13.40 1.36 -13.19
CA ALA A 537 12.86 2.71 -13.31
C ALA A 537 11.78 2.95 -12.27
N VAL A 538 11.69 4.20 -11.83
CA VAL A 538 10.61 4.70 -11.00
C VAL A 538 9.88 5.78 -11.80
N VAL A 539 8.57 5.63 -11.95
CA VAL A 539 7.74 6.58 -12.71
C VAL A 539 6.74 7.24 -11.77
N GLY A 540 6.69 8.57 -11.78
CA GLY A 540 5.81 9.35 -10.92
C GLY A 540 5.58 10.77 -11.42
N PRO A 541 4.73 11.58 -10.76
CA PRO A 541 4.37 12.91 -11.25
C PRO A 541 5.54 13.92 -11.26
N ALA A 542 6.43 13.87 -10.26
CA ALA A 542 7.69 14.60 -10.17
C ALA A 542 8.54 14.01 -9.02
N PHE A 543 9.83 14.35 -8.93
CA PHE A 543 10.73 13.84 -7.88
C PHE A 543 11.35 14.96 -7.06
N SER A 544 11.29 14.82 -5.73
CA SER A 544 11.78 15.84 -4.79
C SER A 544 12.84 15.29 -3.83
N GLY A 545 13.77 16.17 -3.44
CA GLY A 545 14.83 15.90 -2.46
C GLY A 545 16.09 15.25 -3.05
N GLU A 546 17.26 15.69 -2.57
CA GLU A 546 18.54 15.15 -3.02
C GLU A 546 18.74 13.69 -2.61
N THR A 547 18.17 13.24 -1.49
CA THR A 547 18.32 11.86 -1.02
C THR A 547 17.84 10.84 -2.04
N LEU A 548 16.69 11.07 -2.67
CA LEU A 548 16.17 10.16 -3.69
C LEU A 548 17.03 10.20 -4.95
N LYS A 549 17.43 11.40 -5.39
CA LYS A 549 18.30 11.55 -6.57
C LYS A 549 19.66 10.88 -6.36
N ASN A 550 20.27 11.05 -5.19
CA ASN A 550 21.53 10.42 -4.82
C ASN A 550 21.39 8.89 -4.69
N MET A 551 20.27 8.41 -4.13
CA MET A 551 19.99 6.98 -4.05
C MET A 551 19.81 6.36 -5.45
N ALA A 552 19.04 7.01 -6.32
CA ALA A 552 18.84 6.57 -7.69
C ALA A 552 20.18 6.56 -8.46
N TYR A 553 21.02 7.59 -8.29
CA TYR A 553 22.36 7.63 -8.87
C TYR A 553 23.25 6.49 -8.37
N GLN A 554 23.30 6.24 -7.05
CA GLN A 554 24.13 5.18 -6.46
C GLN A 554 23.68 3.75 -6.83
N ARG A 555 22.38 3.57 -7.12
CA ARG A 555 21.76 2.27 -7.39
C ARG A 555 21.45 2.06 -8.88
N GLU A 556 21.85 3.00 -9.73
CA GLU A 556 21.58 2.99 -11.17
C GLU A 556 20.09 2.87 -11.52
N TRP A 557 19.24 3.60 -10.78
CA TRP A 557 17.82 3.69 -11.08
C TRP A 557 17.51 4.93 -11.91
N VAL A 558 16.59 4.77 -12.85
CA VAL A 558 16.04 5.91 -13.59
C VAL A 558 14.84 6.48 -12.85
N LEU A 559 14.85 7.79 -12.61
CA LEU A 559 13.68 8.53 -12.14
C LEU A 559 13.06 9.23 -13.34
N LEU A 560 11.85 8.84 -13.74
CA LEU A 560 11.19 9.34 -14.94
C LEU A 560 9.84 9.97 -14.60
N GLU A 561 9.67 11.24 -14.95
CA GLU A 561 8.41 11.94 -14.73
C GLU A 561 7.35 11.41 -15.71
N ALA A 562 6.12 11.20 -15.23
CA ALA A 562 5.04 10.60 -16.01
C ALA A 562 4.72 11.40 -17.28
N GLU A 563 4.73 12.73 -17.18
CA GLU A 563 4.56 13.64 -18.31
C GLU A 563 5.71 13.51 -19.31
N ARG A 564 6.96 13.40 -18.80
CA ARG A 564 8.15 13.21 -19.64
C ARG A 564 8.11 11.88 -20.38
N LEU A 565 7.71 10.80 -19.73
CA LEU A 565 7.51 9.49 -20.38
C LEU A 565 6.50 9.60 -21.53
N GLY A 566 5.38 10.29 -21.32
CA GLY A 566 4.38 10.48 -22.38
C GLY A 566 4.90 11.29 -23.57
N HIS A 567 5.64 12.38 -23.32
CA HIS A 567 6.26 13.15 -24.41
C HIS A 567 7.31 12.34 -25.19
N LEU A 568 8.14 11.55 -24.50
CA LEU A 568 9.10 10.67 -25.15
C LEU A 568 8.39 9.62 -26.00
N ALA A 569 7.32 9.01 -25.48
CA ALA A 569 6.53 8.03 -26.22
C ALA A 569 5.89 8.61 -27.47
N GLU A 570 5.23 9.77 -27.37
CA GLU A 570 4.64 10.47 -28.51
C GLU A 570 5.69 10.78 -29.58
N ALA A 571 6.85 11.30 -29.18
CA ALA A 571 7.94 11.61 -30.09
C ALA A 571 8.53 10.36 -30.74
N SER A 572 8.80 9.30 -29.96
CA SER A 572 9.35 8.03 -30.45
C SER A 572 8.42 7.34 -31.44
N ILE A 573 7.11 7.29 -31.15
CA ILE A 573 6.10 6.72 -32.04
C ILE A 573 6.03 7.55 -33.33
N ALA A 574 5.96 8.88 -33.23
CA ALA A 574 5.88 9.76 -34.39
C ALA A 574 7.14 9.72 -35.28
N LEU A 575 8.30 9.38 -34.71
CA LEU A 575 9.58 9.30 -35.41
C LEU A 575 9.97 7.87 -35.84
N GLY A 576 9.17 6.87 -35.43
CA GLY A 576 9.37 5.46 -35.77
C GLY A 576 10.62 4.85 -35.14
N LEU A 577 10.95 5.22 -33.90
CA LEU A 577 12.07 4.61 -33.16
C LEU A 577 11.75 3.16 -32.79
N GLN A 578 12.79 2.33 -32.78
CA GLN A 578 12.74 0.93 -32.38
C GLN A 578 12.88 0.78 -30.86
N PRO A 579 12.35 -0.31 -30.26
CA PRO A 579 12.42 -0.51 -28.80
C PRO A 579 13.83 -0.45 -28.18
N PHE A 580 14.87 -0.89 -28.91
CA PHE A 580 16.25 -0.81 -28.38
C PHE A 580 16.80 0.63 -28.37
N GLU A 581 16.35 1.49 -29.29
CA GLU A 581 16.69 2.92 -29.31
C GLU A 581 15.99 3.63 -28.16
N ILE A 582 14.72 3.27 -27.90
CA ILE A 582 13.94 3.81 -26.79
C ILE A 582 14.46 3.27 -25.44
N GLY A 583 14.98 2.03 -25.42
CA GLY A 583 15.52 1.37 -24.25
C GLY A 583 16.67 2.13 -23.57
N GLN A 584 17.31 3.07 -24.28
CA GLN A 584 18.28 4.01 -23.69
C GLN A 584 17.69 4.78 -22.51
N VAL A 585 16.37 5.01 -22.46
CA VAL A 585 15.68 5.66 -21.32
C VAL A 585 15.95 4.99 -19.97
N PHE A 586 16.31 3.71 -19.97
CA PHE A 586 16.61 2.93 -18.76
C PHE A 586 18.08 3.00 -18.31
N LEU A 587 18.95 3.68 -19.07
CA LEU A 587 20.36 3.84 -18.73
C LEU A 587 20.59 5.07 -17.84
N THR A 588 21.51 4.92 -16.89
CA THR A 588 21.96 6.02 -16.02
C THR A 588 23.44 6.33 -16.28
N PRO A 589 23.88 7.58 -16.10
CA PRO A 589 23.09 8.75 -15.70
C PRO A 589 22.35 9.47 -16.84
N ASN A 590 22.74 9.25 -18.11
CA ASN A 590 22.36 10.13 -19.23
C ASN A 590 21.38 9.53 -20.23
N GLY A 591 20.77 8.38 -19.95
CA GLY A 591 19.97 7.65 -20.94
C GLY A 591 18.79 8.43 -21.53
N VAL A 592 18.14 9.28 -20.72
CA VAL A 592 17.08 10.19 -21.22
C VAL A 592 17.64 11.23 -22.19
N THR A 593 18.81 11.78 -21.91
CA THR A 593 19.48 12.77 -22.78
C THR A 593 19.95 12.12 -24.08
N GLU A 594 20.50 10.91 -24.03
CA GLU A 594 20.89 10.16 -25.23
C GLU A 594 19.68 9.85 -26.11
N LEU A 595 18.53 9.54 -25.51
CA LEU A 595 17.28 9.37 -26.25
C LEU A 595 16.79 10.70 -26.85
N ASP A 596 16.89 11.82 -26.14
CA ASP A 596 16.56 13.14 -26.68
C ASP A 596 17.42 13.52 -27.89
N ASP A 597 18.73 13.28 -27.80
CA ASP A 597 19.66 13.50 -28.91
C ASP A 597 19.32 12.60 -30.10
N GLY A 598 18.97 11.34 -29.85
CA GLY A 598 18.47 10.41 -30.87
C GLY A 598 17.18 10.87 -31.53
N LEU A 599 16.21 11.35 -30.75
CA LEU A 599 14.96 11.93 -31.25
C LEU A 599 15.21 13.19 -32.09
N ALA A 600 16.11 14.06 -31.64
CA ALA A 600 16.49 15.27 -32.38
C ALA A 600 17.20 14.93 -33.70
N ALA A 601 18.11 13.97 -33.70
CA ALA A 601 18.79 13.48 -34.89
C ALA A 601 17.78 12.88 -35.89
N ARG A 602 16.86 12.03 -35.41
CA ARG A 602 15.82 11.41 -36.25
C ARG A 602 14.83 12.44 -36.80
N ARG A 603 14.45 13.44 -36.00
CA ARG A 603 13.63 14.56 -36.47
C ARG A 603 14.34 15.34 -37.57
N ARG A 604 15.61 15.69 -37.35
CA ARG A 604 16.43 16.41 -38.33
C ARG A 604 16.53 15.64 -39.64
N GLU A 605 16.75 14.33 -39.59
CA GLU A 605 16.78 13.48 -40.79
C GLU A 605 15.48 13.59 -41.59
N LEU A 606 14.31 13.49 -40.93
CA LEU A 606 13.01 13.62 -41.60
C LEU A 606 12.74 15.04 -42.13
N ASP A 607 13.19 16.07 -41.41
CA ASP A 607 13.07 17.46 -41.87
C ASP A 607 13.94 17.72 -43.11
N ILE A 608 15.12 17.08 -43.20
CA ILE A 608 15.98 17.13 -44.38
C ILE A 608 15.31 16.39 -45.55
N VAL A 609 14.72 15.21 -45.33
CA VAL A 609 13.93 14.50 -46.35
C VAL A 609 12.80 15.39 -46.87
N LYS A 610 12.06 16.04 -45.97
CA LYS A 610 11.01 17.00 -46.34
C LYS A 610 11.57 18.17 -47.16
N PHE A 611 12.70 18.73 -46.74
CA PHE A 611 13.37 19.83 -47.44
C PHE A 611 13.78 19.44 -48.86
N VAL A 612 14.35 18.24 -49.05
CA VAL A 612 14.71 17.69 -50.38
C VAL A 612 13.48 17.63 -51.28
N VAL A 613 12.38 17.06 -50.79
CA VAL A 613 11.13 16.92 -51.58
C VAL A 613 10.56 18.29 -51.93
N VAL A 614 10.55 19.25 -50.99
CA VAL A 614 10.07 20.62 -51.24
C VAL A 614 10.93 21.32 -52.28
N LYS A 615 12.27 21.23 -52.19
CA LYS A 615 13.16 21.89 -53.14
C LYS A 615 13.03 21.34 -54.55
N LEU A 616 12.91 20.03 -54.69
CA LEU A 616 12.66 19.41 -55.99
C LEU A 616 11.26 19.78 -56.55
N ALA A 617 10.26 19.99 -55.69
CA ALA A 617 8.93 20.45 -56.11
C ALA A 617 8.95 21.91 -56.61
N GLU A 618 9.68 22.78 -55.90
CA GLU A 618 9.86 24.17 -56.29
C GLU A 618 10.56 24.26 -57.66
N GLU A 619 11.66 23.52 -57.84
CA GLU A 619 12.41 23.53 -59.10
C GLU A 619 11.61 22.96 -60.27
N GLU A 620 10.82 21.90 -60.05
CA GLU A 620 9.91 21.34 -61.07
C GLU A 620 8.88 22.39 -61.56
N HIS A 621 8.42 23.28 -60.69
CA HIS A 621 7.45 24.31 -61.03
C HIS A 621 8.08 25.52 -61.73
N GLU A 622 9.31 25.87 -61.36
CA GLU A 622 10.00 27.07 -61.85
C GLU A 622 10.73 26.83 -63.18
N THR A 623 11.57 25.79 -63.25
CA THR A 623 12.49 25.57 -64.37
C THR A 623 12.36 24.16 -64.98
N GLY A 624 12.02 23.16 -64.16
CA GLY A 624 12.03 21.75 -64.53
C GLY A 624 13.43 21.12 -64.57
N GLU A 625 14.48 21.82 -64.11
CA GLU A 625 15.85 21.32 -64.11
C GLU A 625 16.09 20.31 -62.97
N PRO A 626 16.93 19.27 -63.19
CA PRO A 626 17.25 18.29 -62.15
C PRO A 626 18.27 18.88 -61.16
N LEU A 627 18.07 18.63 -59.86
CA LEU A 627 18.96 19.16 -58.81
C LEU A 627 19.88 18.09 -58.22
N SER A 628 21.12 18.47 -57.91
CA SER A 628 22.04 17.64 -57.14
C SER A 628 21.93 17.91 -55.62
N ALA A 629 22.50 17.02 -54.80
CA ALA A 629 22.61 17.23 -53.36
C ALA A 629 23.35 18.54 -53.02
N ARG A 630 24.32 18.93 -53.87
CA ARG A 630 25.08 20.17 -53.72
C ARG A 630 24.22 21.41 -53.97
N ASP A 631 23.33 21.37 -54.96
CA ASP A 631 22.43 22.49 -55.27
C ASP A 631 21.41 22.68 -54.15
N ILE A 632 20.80 21.59 -53.70
CA ILE A 632 19.84 21.61 -52.59
C ILE A 632 20.51 22.11 -51.30
N SER A 633 21.72 21.64 -50.98
CA SER A 633 22.47 22.15 -49.83
C SER A 633 22.80 23.64 -49.96
N ARG A 634 23.24 24.10 -51.14
CA ARG A 634 23.53 25.52 -51.41
C ARG A 634 22.31 26.39 -51.09
N ASP A 635 21.14 25.98 -51.54
CA ASP A 635 19.89 26.73 -51.34
C ASP A 635 19.42 26.65 -49.88
N GLY A 636 19.73 25.53 -49.20
CA GLY A 636 19.48 25.33 -47.78
C GLY A 636 20.38 26.14 -46.84
N ARG A 637 21.56 26.62 -47.26
CA ARG A 637 22.54 27.29 -46.36
C ARG A 637 22.01 28.52 -45.64
N LYS A 638 20.98 29.18 -46.18
CA LYS A 638 20.37 30.38 -45.60
C LYS A 638 19.11 30.08 -44.78
N THR A 639 18.68 28.83 -44.72
CA THR A 639 17.54 28.41 -43.90
C THR A 639 18.02 28.05 -42.49
N GLU A 640 17.09 27.97 -41.54
CA GLU A 640 17.40 27.51 -40.18
C GLU A 640 17.89 26.06 -40.15
N LEU A 641 17.48 25.22 -41.12
CA LEU A 641 17.89 23.82 -41.19
C LEU A 641 19.36 23.67 -41.62
N ALA A 642 19.84 24.56 -42.50
CA ALA A 642 21.21 24.62 -43.02
C ALA A 642 21.86 23.26 -43.31
N PRO A 643 21.22 22.37 -44.13
CA PRO A 643 21.69 21.01 -44.30
C PRO A 643 23.01 20.92 -45.08
N SER A 644 23.90 20.02 -44.64
CA SER A 644 25.15 19.73 -45.34
C SER A 644 24.88 18.94 -46.64
N VAL A 645 25.85 18.92 -47.55
CA VAL A 645 25.74 18.15 -48.80
C VAL A 645 25.63 16.65 -48.50
N GLU A 646 26.35 16.19 -47.47
CA GLU A 646 26.32 14.80 -46.98
C GLU A 646 24.96 14.44 -46.40
N GLU A 647 24.39 15.31 -45.57
CA GLU A 647 23.04 15.12 -45.00
C GLU A 647 21.97 15.00 -46.09
N ILE A 648 22.06 15.83 -47.13
CA ILE A 648 21.16 15.75 -48.29
C ILE A 648 21.36 14.46 -49.08
N ALA A 649 22.61 14.05 -49.31
CA ALA A 649 22.90 12.81 -50.03
C ALA A 649 22.32 11.59 -49.29
N VAL A 650 22.47 11.54 -47.96
CA VAL A 650 21.87 10.49 -47.12
C VAL A 650 20.34 10.53 -47.20
N ALA A 651 19.71 11.70 -47.15
CA ALA A 651 18.25 11.81 -47.28
C ALA A 651 17.73 11.31 -48.63
N ILE A 652 18.42 11.64 -49.73
CA ILE A 652 18.10 11.13 -51.08
C ILE A 652 18.26 9.60 -51.12
N GLU A 653 19.35 9.08 -50.56
CA GLU A 653 19.59 7.64 -50.46
C GLU A 653 18.45 6.94 -49.69
N THR A 654 18.07 7.45 -48.51
CA THR A 654 16.97 6.92 -47.70
C THR A 654 15.67 6.82 -48.50
N VAL A 655 15.31 7.86 -49.26
CA VAL A 655 14.06 7.86 -50.05
C VAL A 655 14.12 6.93 -51.25
N THR A 656 15.28 6.83 -51.90
CA THR A 656 15.47 5.97 -53.08
C THR A 656 15.55 4.49 -52.71
N GLN A 657 16.19 4.13 -51.59
CA GLN A 657 16.25 2.76 -51.08
C GLN A 657 14.87 2.18 -50.72
N MET A 658 13.90 3.04 -50.35
CA MET A 658 12.52 2.62 -50.09
C MET A 658 11.77 2.14 -51.34
N GLN A 659 12.36 2.21 -52.55
CA GLN A 659 11.75 1.81 -53.83
C GLN A 659 10.34 2.42 -54.04
N SER A 660 10.15 3.64 -53.53
CA SER A 660 8.85 4.28 -53.46
C SER A 660 8.50 5.07 -54.74
N ASP A 661 9.48 5.27 -55.64
CA ASP A 661 9.38 6.13 -56.84
C ASP A 661 9.06 7.61 -56.50
N ALA A 662 9.40 8.04 -55.28
CA ALA A 662 9.26 9.44 -54.86
C ALA A 662 10.29 10.35 -55.52
N LEU A 663 11.50 9.83 -55.79
CA LEU A 663 12.60 10.53 -56.45
C LEU A 663 13.07 9.70 -57.64
N ARG A 664 13.37 10.37 -58.75
CA ARG A 664 13.91 9.75 -59.96
C ARG A 664 15.28 10.31 -60.26
N LEU A 665 16.26 9.41 -60.37
CA LEU A 665 17.61 9.74 -60.80
C LEU A 665 17.58 10.13 -62.29
N VAL A 666 18.18 11.28 -62.63
CA VAL A 666 18.31 11.77 -64.01
C VAL A 666 19.71 11.51 -64.53
N ASP A 667 20.73 12.05 -63.85
CA ASP A 667 22.14 11.83 -64.20
C ASP A 667 22.90 11.15 -63.07
N THR A 668 23.56 10.05 -63.42
CA THR A 668 24.49 9.34 -62.53
C THR A 668 25.84 10.06 -62.47
N ALA A 669 26.46 10.12 -61.30
CA ALA A 669 27.83 10.59 -61.12
C ALA A 669 28.62 9.62 -60.23
N ASP A 670 29.95 9.60 -60.37
CA ASP A 670 30.83 8.75 -59.54
C ASP A 670 30.76 9.13 -58.05
N ASP A 671 30.59 10.42 -57.76
CA ASP A 671 30.28 10.90 -56.41
C ASP A 671 28.78 11.22 -56.33
N PRO A 672 28.01 10.53 -55.46
CA PRO A 672 26.57 10.70 -55.30
C PRO A 672 26.15 12.16 -55.03
N LYS A 673 27.04 12.99 -54.51
CA LYS A 673 26.76 14.41 -54.26
C LYS A 673 26.50 15.23 -55.53
N PHE A 674 26.92 14.72 -56.69
CA PHE A 674 26.74 15.35 -58.00
C PHE A 674 25.68 14.63 -58.85
N ALA A 675 25.15 13.50 -58.40
CA ALA A 675 24.03 12.87 -59.06
C ALA A 675 22.81 13.80 -58.98
N THR A 676 22.06 13.90 -60.07
CA THR A 676 20.93 14.82 -60.19
C THR A 676 19.60 14.07 -60.15
N TYR A 677 18.63 14.65 -59.46
CA TYR A 677 17.34 14.04 -59.19
C TYR A 677 16.20 14.99 -59.55
N VAL A 678 15.05 14.41 -59.89
CA VAL A 678 13.76 15.10 -60.02
C VAL A 678 12.73 14.39 -59.15
N LEU A 679 11.58 15.03 -58.93
CA LEU A 679 10.44 14.36 -58.34
C LEU A 679 9.93 13.23 -59.24
N GLY A 680 9.59 12.10 -58.62
CA GLY A 680 8.75 11.07 -59.20
C GLY A 680 7.28 11.28 -58.81
N ASN A 681 6.55 10.21 -58.51
CA ASN A 681 5.17 10.29 -58.08
C ASN A 681 5.05 10.26 -56.55
N VAL A 682 5.39 11.37 -55.89
CA VAL A 682 5.37 11.51 -54.42
C VAL A 682 4.03 11.08 -53.79
N PRO A 683 2.85 11.45 -54.34
CA PRO A 683 1.58 10.99 -53.78
C PRO A 683 1.39 9.46 -53.85
N ALA A 684 1.82 8.82 -54.94
CA ALA A 684 1.76 7.37 -55.06
C ALA A 684 2.77 6.67 -54.15
N ALA A 685 3.98 7.21 -54.04
CA ALA A 685 5.02 6.76 -53.10
C ALA A 685 4.51 6.74 -51.66
N ALA A 686 3.92 7.86 -51.21
CA ALA A 686 3.35 7.96 -49.87
C ALA A 686 2.19 6.97 -49.64
N ARG A 687 1.33 6.75 -50.64
CA ARG A 687 0.26 5.74 -50.54
C ARG A 687 0.82 4.31 -50.45
N ARG A 688 1.89 3.98 -51.18
CA ARG A 688 2.54 2.67 -51.11
C ARG A 688 3.18 2.43 -49.73
N LEU A 689 3.87 3.42 -49.19
CA LEU A 689 4.47 3.33 -47.86
C LEU A 689 3.42 3.16 -46.76
N ARG A 690 2.28 3.87 -46.85
CA ARG A 690 1.15 3.65 -45.93
C ARG A 690 0.57 2.23 -46.06
N ALA A 691 0.33 1.76 -47.28
CA ALA A 691 -0.18 0.40 -47.49
C ALA A 691 0.78 -0.69 -46.95
N LEU A 692 2.10 -0.46 -47.00
CA LEU A 692 3.08 -1.33 -46.39
C LEU A 692 3.01 -1.28 -44.85
N ALA A 693 2.89 -0.10 -44.26
CA ALA A 693 2.71 0.06 -42.82
C ALA A 693 1.44 -0.65 -42.33
N ASP A 694 0.30 -0.44 -43.00
CA ASP A 694 -0.98 -1.10 -42.68
C ASP A 694 -0.85 -2.64 -42.73
N ALA A 695 -0.09 -3.17 -43.70
CA ALA A 695 0.17 -4.60 -43.82
C ALA A 695 1.07 -5.17 -42.71
N LEU A 696 1.96 -4.34 -42.14
CA LEU A 696 2.81 -4.74 -41.01
C LEU A 696 2.02 -4.71 -39.69
N GLU A 697 1.14 -3.72 -39.51
CA GLU A 697 0.32 -3.55 -38.31
C GLU A 697 -0.73 -4.65 -38.14
N THR A 698 -1.25 -5.21 -39.24
CA THR A 698 -2.28 -6.28 -39.22
C THR A 698 -1.78 -7.64 -38.69
N ARG A 699 -0.47 -7.83 -38.46
CA ARG A 699 0.06 -9.09 -37.87
C ARG A 699 -0.30 -9.29 -36.38
N GLY A 700 -0.86 -8.29 -35.69
CA GLY A 700 -1.08 -8.32 -34.24
C GLY A 700 -2.43 -8.84 -33.74
N THR A 701 -3.42 -9.12 -34.59
CA THR A 701 -4.81 -9.42 -34.13
C THR A 701 -5.23 -10.89 -34.19
N ASN A 702 -4.38 -11.79 -34.69
CA ASN A 702 -4.69 -13.23 -34.78
C ASN A 702 -3.83 -14.06 -33.83
N SER A 703 -4.14 -14.08 -32.53
CA SER A 703 -3.88 -15.24 -31.63
C SER A 703 -4.43 -15.01 -30.22
N VAL A 704 -5.74 -15.24 -30.02
CA VAL A 704 -6.29 -15.97 -28.85
C VAL A 704 -7.61 -16.60 -29.31
N GLU A 705 -7.56 -17.88 -29.72
CA GLU A 705 -8.63 -18.84 -29.41
C GLU A 705 -8.25 -19.57 -28.13
#